data_AF-A0A327KLQ1-F1
#
_entry.id   AF-A0A327KLQ1-F1
#
_cell.length_a   1.000
_cell.length_b   1.000
_cell.length_c   1.000
_cell.angle_alpha   90.00
_cell.angle_beta   90.00
_cell.angle_gamma   90.00
#
_symmetry.space_group_name_H-M   'P 1'
#
loop_
_entity.id
_entity.type
_entity.pdbx_description
1 polymer ?
#
loop_
_entity_poly.entity_id
_entity_poly.type
_entity_poly.pdbx_seq_one_letter_code
_entity_poly.pdbx_strand_id
1 'polypeptide(L)'
;MSPEPDRPDPDALLAEARKAGRGRLKVYLGAAPGVGKTYAMLEEARARRAAGVDVVVALVETHGRPETAALLDGLEQLPRRELPYKGRLIAELDLDALLARRPQLALIDEFAHTNVPGSRHAKRWLDIMEVLDAGIDVVTTINIQHVESLVDVVARITGVRVQETVPDDVLARADDIELIDLTPEELAERLREGKVYVPDQAGLALDNFFSKGNLTALRELALRTAASHVDADVLAWMRQHGVRGPWPTQDRLLVCLSDAPTAKTLVRAARRMADRAKIPWIAATVLTSRRDSLGGEARENLRAALRLAETLGGEAVQLHVESDVAAELLAYARKRNVTRLVIGRPRRTGWHRLDRWLREPVFERLIDDATDFEVTVVTPKAETRRHRTGATAVPVPPWRAFVRPTAETAVVIALASAFAWPLWHVVPLGSLAVVYLVGVLLIGMRHGLAGALIAAAAGFLAYNFFFTTPYFSFAVAQEESVAALLVFLVSAVFTGTLASRLKRQVESMRAAQRRTETLYDFARKIASVSKADDVLWAAAAHIAMTLNCRSLILMPDAGGRLEQVQGHPSIEEGLDPKDEMAAQWAFTKNEPAGAGTDTLPTAAWLFVPLATAQGAIGVVGVWFRDRSQTLDPETRRLLTAVEDQVAVAVERLKLASDLAASRLAAESEKLRSALLNSVSHDLRTPLVSVIGALSGLAEDDGALRPEDRRELVATALDEARRLNRFVQNLLDMTRLGYGALTLRRAPVDLREIVGRARAALARP
;
A
#
# COMPACT_ATOMS: atom_id res chain seq x y z
N MET A 1 18.15 -24.53 -11.66
CA MET A 1 17.42 -25.50 -10.82
C MET A 1 15.95 -25.31 -11.09
N SER A 2 15.34 -26.24 -11.83
CA SER A 2 13.89 -26.27 -11.99
C SER A 2 13.29 -26.67 -10.63
N PRO A 3 12.35 -25.91 -10.06
CA PRO A 3 11.70 -26.34 -8.83
C PRO A 3 10.95 -27.65 -9.12
N GLU A 4 11.18 -28.67 -8.31
CA GLU A 4 10.43 -29.93 -8.40
C GLU A 4 8.93 -29.65 -8.24
N PRO A 5 8.10 -30.17 -9.16
CA PRO A 5 6.74 -29.69 -9.39
C PRO A 5 5.68 -29.99 -8.31
N ASP A 6 6.02 -30.74 -7.25
CA ASP A 6 5.10 -31.32 -6.26
C ASP A 6 5.48 -31.01 -4.80
N ARG A 7 6.45 -30.12 -4.56
CA ARG A 7 6.89 -29.80 -3.21
C ARG A 7 5.93 -28.79 -2.55
N PRO A 8 5.40 -29.08 -1.35
CA PRO A 8 4.65 -28.11 -0.55
C PRO A 8 5.47 -26.85 -0.30
N ASP A 9 4.79 -25.71 -0.21
CA ASP A 9 5.42 -24.43 0.09
C ASP A 9 6.08 -24.48 1.50
N PRO A 10 7.42 -24.33 1.62
CA PRO A 10 8.11 -24.37 2.90
C PRO A 10 7.59 -23.33 3.90
N ASP A 11 7.15 -22.17 3.40
CA ASP A 11 6.62 -21.10 4.25
C ASP A 11 5.23 -21.48 4.79
N ALA A 12 4.43 -22.21 4.01
CA ALA A 12 3.14 -22.74 4.46
C ALA A 12 3.30 -23.82 5.54
N LEU A 13 4.30 -24.71 5.40
CA LEU A 13 4.62 -25.72 6.41
C LEU A 13 5.16 -25.11 7.72
N LEU A 14 5.96 -24.05 7.62
CA LEU A 14 6.46 -23.32 8.79
C LEU A 14 5.32 -22.60 9.53
N ALA A 15 4.37 -22.02 8.80
CA ALA A 15 3.19 -21.40 9.38
C ALA A 15 2.32 -22.42 10.13
N GLU A 16 2.17 -23.63 9.59
CA GLU A 16 1.44 -24.74 10.22
C GLU A 16 2.14 -25.26 11.49
N ALA A 17 3.46 -25.41 11.45
CA ALA A 17 4.25 -25.80 12.63
C ALA A 17 4.11 -24.77 13.78
N ARG A 18 3.98 -23.48 13.46
CA ARG A 18 3.71 -22.43 14.46
C ARG A 18 2.29 -22.50 15.03
N LYS A 19 1.31 -23.05 14.31
CA LYS A 19 -0.05 -23.26 14.81
C LYS A 19 -0.15 -24.46 15.77
N ALA A 20 0.71 -25.46 15.64
CA ALA A 20 0.62 -26.72 16.41
C ALA A 20 0.79 -26.59 17.95
N GLY A 21 1.28 -25.46 18.45
CA GLY A 21 1.43 -25.17 19.89
C GLY A 21 0.45 -24.13 20.45
N ARG A 22 -0.46 -23.60 19.63
CA ARG A 22 -1.42 -22.54 20.00
C ARG A 22 -2.84 -23.14 20.09
N GLY A 23 -3.66 -22.62 20.99
CA GLY A 23 -5.10 -22.89 21.02
C GLY A 23 -5.79 -22.45 19.73
N ARG A 24 -6.95 -23.05 19.44
CA ARG A 24 -7.77 -22.76 18.26
C ARG A 24 -8.80 -21.68 18.56
N LEU A 25 -8.95 -20.74 17.64
CA LEU A 25 -9.96 -19.70 17.73
C LEU A 25 -11.13 -19.99 16.79
N LYS A 26 -12.33 -20.17 17.35
CA LYS A 26 -13.58 -20.23 16.59
C LYS A 26 -14.39 -18.95 16.81
N VAL A 27 -14.87 -18.35 15.71
CA VAL A 27 -15.62 -17.09 15.75
C VAL A 27 -17.01 -17.29 15.18
N TYR A 28 -18.04 -16.98 15.97
CA TYR A 28 -19.40 -16.85 15.47
C TYR A 28 -19.63 -15.43 14.95
N LEU A 29 -19.68 -15.29 13.62
CA LEU A 29 -19.90 -14.03 12.92
C LEU A 29 -21.40 -13.83 12.67
N GLY A 30 -21.91 -12.63 12.92
CA GLY A 30 -23.29 -12.27 12.60
C GLY A 30 -23.42 -10.90 11.95
N ALA A 31 -24.48 -10.72 11.16
CA ALA A 31 -24.77 -9.45 10.49
C ALA A 31 -25.16 -8.33 11.46
N ALA A 32 -25.85 -8.66 12.56
CA ALA A 32 -26.37 -7.69 13.50
C ALA A 32 -26.58 -8.30 14.90
N PRO A 33 -26.76 -7.47 15.94
CA PRO A 33 -27.23 -7.94 17.24
C PRO A 33 -28.58 -8.66 17.10
N GLY A 34 -28.77 -9.76 17.83
CA GLY A 34 -30.05 -10.49 17.82
C GLY A 34 -30.13 -11.74 16.92
N VAL A 35 -29.18 -11.93 15.99
CA VAL A 35 -29.18 -13.10 15.07
C VAL A 35 -28.96 -14.46 15.76
N GLY A 36 -28.51 -14.49 17.02
CA GLY A 36 -28.38 -15.73 17.80
C GLY A 36 -26.95 -16.22 18.06
N LYS A 37 -25.91 -15.41 17.80
CA LYS A 37 -24.49 -15.78 17.99
C LYS A 37 -24.19 -16.41 19.36
N THR A 38 -24.54 -15.73 20.45
CA THR A 38 -24.31 -16.22 21.82
C THR A 38 -25.06 -17.52 22.12
N TYR A 39 -26.27 -17.67 21.56
CA TYR A 39 -27.06 -18.89 21.70
C TYR A 39 -26.38 -20.07 21.00
N ALA A 40 -25.93 -19.89 19.74
CA ALA A 40 -25.20 -20.91 19.00
C ALA A 40 -23.88 -21.31 19.69
N MET A 41 -23.13 -20.32 20.20
CA MET A 41 -21.91 -20.56 20.98
C MET A 41 -22.17 -21.42 22.22
N LEU A 42 -23.26 -21.17 22.97
CA LEU A 42 -23.61 -21.94 24.15
C LEU A 42 -24.14 -23.35 23.81
N GLU A 43 -24.89 -23.51 22.72
CA GLU A 43 -25.31 -24.84 22.25
C GLU A 43 -24.09 -25.72 21.89
N GLU A 44 -23.12 -25.18 21.16
CA GLU A 44 -21.87 -25.90 20.88
C GLU A 44 -21.12 -26.23 22.18
N ALA A 45 -21.02 -25.29 23.10
CA ALA A 45 -20.35 -25.50 24.38
C ALA A 45 -20.95 -26.66 25.19
N ARG A 46 -22.30 -26.77 25.22
CA ARG A 46 -22.99 -27.90 25.86
C ARG A 46 -22.72 -29.21 25.14
N ALA A 47 -22.73 -29.22 23.81
CA ALA A 47 -22.40 -30.41 23.03
C ALA A 47 -20.96 -30.88 23.29
N ARG A 48 -19.99 -29.95 23.33
CA ARG A 48 -18.58 -30.22 23.65
C ARG A 48 -18.42 -30.77 25.07
N ARG A 49 -19.09 -30.17 26.05
CA ARG A 49 -19.09 -30.66 27.43
C ARG A 49 -19.72 -32.06 27.55
N ALA A 50 -20.82 -32.31 26.84
CA ALA A 50 -21.45 -33.63 26.80
C ALA A 50 -20.54 -34.69 26.17
N ALA A 51 -19.66 -34.27 25.24
CA ALA A 51 -18.59 -35.09 24.68
C ALA A 51 -17.35 -35.24 25.59
N GLY A 52 -17.36 -34.66 26.79
CA GLY A 52 -16.29 -34.78 27.78
C GLY A 52 -15.17 -33.73 27.68
N VAL A 53 -15.33 -32.68 26.87
CA VAL A 53 -14.37 -31.56 26.80
C VAL A 53 -14.46 -30.71 28.06
N ASP A 54 -13.32 -30.28 28.61
CA ASP A 54 -13.26 -29.34 29.74
C ASP A 54 -13.60 -27.92 29.27
N VAL A 55 -14.87 -27.51 29.45
CA VAL A 55 -15.41 -26.23 28.97
C VAL A 55 -15.69 -25.28 30.14
N VAL A 56 -15.10 -24.09 30.07
CA VAL A 56 -15.33 -22.99 31.02
C VAL A 56 -15.94 -21.79 30.32
N VAL A 57 -17.00 -21.24 30.91
CA VAL A 57 -17.60 -19.97 30.52
C VAL A 57 -16.84 -18.86 31.24
N ALA A 58 -15.94 -18.19 30.53
CA ALA A 58 -15.13 -17.14 31.12
C ALA A 58 -15.86 -15.80 31.12
N LEU A 59 -16.55 -15.47 30.01
CA LEU A 59 -17.43 -14.32 29.94
C LEU A 59 -18.49 -14.54 28.86
N VAL A 60 -19.78 -14.46 29.25
CA VAL A 60 -20.91 -14.53 28.31
C VAL A 60 -21.97 -13.51 28.70
N GLU A 61 -22.44 -12.75 27.72
CA GLU A 61 -23.51 -11.77 27.91
C GLU A 61 -24.84 -12.33 27.41
N THR A 62 -25.74 -12.65 28.34
CA THR A 62 -27.08 -13.17 27.99
C THR A 62 -28.04 -12.07 27.57
N HIS A 63 -27.71 -10.80 27.83
CA HIS A 63 -28.52 -9.62 27.56
C HIS A 63 -30.00 -9.77 27.99
N GLY A 64 -30.23 -10.44 29.13
CA GLY A 64 -31.57 -10.62 29.70
C GLY A 64 -32.44 -11.69 29.03
N ARG A 65 -31.89 -12.51 28.12
CA ARG A 65 -32.65 -13.55 27.41
C ARG A 65 -32.76 -14.82 28.26
N PRO A 66 -33.97 -15.24 28.68
CA PRO A 66 -34.14 -16.41 29.55
C PRO A 66 -33.72 -17.71 28.88
N GLU A 67 -33.98 -17.86 27.58
CA GLU A 67 -33.58 -19.03 26.78
C GLU A 67 -32.05 -19.17 26.70
N THR A 68 -31.32 -18.06 26.54
CA THR A 68 -29.85 -18.05 26.50
C THR A 68 -29.25 -18.26 27.89
N ALA A 69 -29.86 -17.69 28.93
CA ALA A 69 -29.44 -17.90 30.32
C ALA A 69 -29.60 -19.37 30.75
N ALA A 70 -30.68 -20.05 30.34
CA ALA A 70 -30.89 -21.47 30.63
C ALA A 70 -29.83 -22.39 29.99
N LEU A 71 -29.11 -21.94 28.94
CA LEU A 71 -28.00 -22.70 28.36
C LEU A 71 -26.71 -22.63 29.20
N LEU A 72 -26.61 -21.66 30.11
CA LEU A 72 -25.49 -21.57 31.06
C LEU A 72 -25.64 -22.59 32.20
N ASP A 73 -26.85 -23.09 32.44
CA ASP A 73 -27.12 -24.07 33.49
C ASP A 73 -26.36 -25.36 33.20
N GLY A 74 -25.52 -25.75 34.15
CA GLY A 74 -24.66 -26.92 34.01
C GLY A 74 -23.39 -26.68 33.20
N LEU A 75 -23.00 -25.43 32.89
CA LEU A 75 -21.65 -25.06 32.45
C LEU A 75 -20.84 -24.50 33.64
N GLU A 76 -19.51 -24.74 33.68
CA GLU A 76 -18.63 -24.14 34.70
C GLU A 76 -18.44 -22.67 34.35
N GLN A 77 -18.73 -21.75 35.28
CA GLN A 77 -18.64 -20.31 35.05
C GLN A 77 -17.53 -19.73 35.92
N LEU A 78 -16.62 -18.98 35.30
CA LEU A 78 -15.58 -18.25 36.01
C LEU A 78 -16.19 -17.01 36.67
N PRO A 79 -15.86 -16.69 37.94
CA PRO A 79 -16.28 -15.45 38.55
C PRO A 79 -15.74 -14.24 37.76
N ARG A 80 -16.60 -13.25 37.53
CA ARG A 80 -16.21 -12.01 36.85
C ARG A 80 -15.43 -11.12 37.79
N ARG A 81 -14.47 -10.35 37.26
CA ARG A 81 -13.69 -9.38 38.02
C ARG A 81 -14.42 -8.03 38.03
N GLU A 82 -14.74 -7.51 39.21
CA GLU A 82 -15.37 -6.20 39.35
C GLU A 82 -14.32 -5.08 39.40
N LEU A 83 -14.43 -4.09 38.50
CA LEU A 83 -13.53 -2.94 38.43
C LEU A 83 -14.30 -1.62 38.60
N PRO A 84 -13.82 -0.68 39.42
CA PRO A 84 -14.45 0.63 39.58
C PRO A 84 -14.15 1.53 38.37
N TYR A 85 -15.20 1.99 37.69
CA TYR A 85 -15.08 2.92 36.56
C TYR A 85 -16.22 3.95 36.55
N LYS A 86 -15.87 5.24 36.50
CA LYS A 86 -16.82 6.37 36.51
C LYS A 86 -17.86 6.29 37.65
N GLY A 87 -17.45 5.85 38.83
CA GLY A 87 -18.31 5.74 40.01
C GLY A 87 -19.26 4.54 40.03
N ARG A 88 -19.09 3.57 39.13
CA ARG A 88 -19.83 2.29 39.10
C ARG A 88 -18.85 1.12 39.12
N LEU A 89 -19.27 -0.01 39.66
CA LEU A 89 -18.55 -1.29 39.51
C LEU A 89 -19.00 -1.93 38.19
N ILE A 90 -18.05 -2.26 37.32
CA ILE A 90 -18.29 -2.95 36.05
C ILE A 90 -17.65 -4.33 36.13
N ALA A 91 -18.41 -5.37 35.83
CA ALA A 91 -17.94 -6.74 35.79
C ALA A 91 -17.24 -7.00 34.44
N GLU A 92 -16.03 -7.55 34.49
CA GLU A 92 -15.16 -7.81 33.32
C GLU A 92 -14.55 -9.22 33.40
N LEU A 93 -13.96 -9.70 32.31
CA LEU A 93 -13.26 -10.99 32.26
C LEU A 93 -12.11 -11.06 33.28
N ASP A 94 -12.06 -12.13 34.09
CA ASP A 94 -10.90 -12.45 34.91
C ASP A 94 -9.90 -13.32 34.12
N LEU A 95 -9.06 -12.64 33.34
CA LEU A 95 -8.07 -13.28 32.48
C LEU A 95 -7.05 -14.11 33.28
N ASP A 96 -6.60 -13.61 34.43
CA ASP A 96 -5.58 -14.29 35.24
C ASP A 96 -6.15 -15.59 35.85
N ALA A 97 -7.40 -15.57 36.31
CA ALA A 97 -8.07 -16.76 36.79
C ALA A 97 -8.31 -17.79 35.67
N LEU A 98 -8.63 -17.34 34.45
CA LEU A 98 -8.79 -18.22 33.29
C LEU A 98 -7.48 -18.92 32.92
N LEU A 99 -6.39 -18.15 32.84
CA LEU A 99 -5.05 -18.66 32.52
C LEU A 99 -4.52 -19.61 33.60
N ALA A 100 -4.88 -19.39 34.87
CA ALA A 100 -4.54 -20.29 35.96
C ALA A 100 -5.36 -21.60 35.91
N ARG A 101 -6.65 -21.53 35.53
CA ARG A 101 -7.55 -22.69 35.42
C ARG A 101 -7.20 -23.63 34.27
N ARG A 102 -6.65 -23.10 33.17
CA ARG A 102 -6.25 -23.84 31.96
C ARG A 102 -7.29 -24.86 31.46
N PRO A 103 -8.51 -24.43 31.13
CA PRO A 103 -9.49 -25.33 30.52
C PRO A 103 -9.05 -25.75 29.11
N GLN A 104 -9.68 -26.78 28.55
CA GLN A 104 -9.49 -27.12 27.13
C GLN A 104 -10.17 -26.08 26.22
N LEU A 105 -11.36 -25.60 26.61
CA LEU A 105 -12.15 -24.64 25.86
C LEU A 105 -12.68 -23.53 26.77
N ALA A 106 -12.47 -22.27 26.38
CA ALA A 106 -13.01 -21.08 27.04
C ALA A 106 -14.04 -20.36 26.13
N LEU A 107 -15.19 -19.98 26.70
CA LEU A 107 -16.16 -19.10 26.02
C LEU A 107 -15.92 -17.65 26.44
N ILE A 108 -15.65 -16.78 25.46
CA ILE A 108 -15.40 -15.36 25.68
C ILE A 108 -16.22 -14.55 24.67
N ASP A 109 -17.33 -13.97 25.10
CA ASP A 109 -18.25 -13.22 24.24
C ASP A 109 -17.76 -11.77 23.97
N GLU A 110 -18.36 -11.13 22.96
CA GLU A 110 -18.06 -9.77 22.47
C GLU A 110 -16.59 -9.52 22.10
N PHE A 111 -16.13 -10.17 21.03
CA PHE A 111 -14.73 -10.13 20.57
C PHE A 111 -14.14 -8.71 20.42
N ALA A 112 -14.98 -7.75 20.02
CA ALA A 112 -14.59 -6.36 19.75
C ALA A 112 -14.55 -5.43 20.97
N HIS A 113 -14.99 -5.92 22.14
CA HIS A 113 -15.20 -5.11 23.34
C HIS A 113 -13.94 -4.35 23.77
N THR A 114 -14.16 -3.13 24.25
CA THR A 114 -13.11 -2.30 24.86
C THR A 114 -13.11 -2.52 26.37
N ASN A 115 -12.06 -3.17 26.86
CA ASN A 115 -11.96 -3.49 28.28
C ASN A 115 -11.92 -2.24 29.15
N VAL A 116 -12.48 -2.36 30.36
CA VAL A 116 -12.49 -1.27 31.35
C VAL A 116 -11.06 -0.84 31.72
N PRO A 117 -10.76 0.48 31.80
CA PRO A 117 -9.46 0.97 32.26
C PRO A 117 -9.06 0.39 33.62
N GLY A 118 -7.85 -0.18 33.69
CA GLY A 118 -7.39 -1.01 34.82
C GLY A 118 -7.29 -2.50 34.48
N SER A 119 -7.79 -2.92 33.31
CA SER A 119 -7.55 -4.25 32.73
C SER A 119 -6.14 -4.40 32.16
N ARG A 120 -5.62 -5.64 32.07
CA ARG A 120 -4.27 -5.91 31.53
C ARG A 120 -4.13 -5.40 30.10
N HIS A 121 -5.14 -5.68 29.27
CA HIS A 121 -5.20 -5.19 27.90
C HIS A 121 -6.37 -4.23 27.69
N ALA A 122 -6.23 -3.34 26.72
CA ALA A 122 -7.27 -2.37 26.36
C ALA A 122 -8.42 -2.96 25.52
N LYS A 123 -8.21 -4.11 24.88
CA LYS A 123 -9.17 -4.75 23.96
C LYS A 123 -9.32 -6.23 24.29
N ARG A 124 -10.54 -6.75 24.23
CA ARG A 124 -10.83 -8.15 24.57
C ARG A 124 -10.19 -9.14 23.60
N TRP A 125 -10.06 -8.79 22.32
CA TRP A 125 -9.34 -9.62 21.38
C TRP A 125 -7.86 -9.83 21.77
N LEU A 126 -7.22 -8.90 22.49
CA LEU A 126 -5.87 -9.10 23.03
C LEU A 126 -5.83 -10.13 24.16
N ASP A 127 -6.86 -10.13 25.03
CA ASP A 127 -7.01 -11.16 26.07
C ASP A 127 -7.16 -12.54 25.44
N ILE A 128 -8.02 -12.65 24.41
CA ILE A 128 -8.24 -13.89 23.66
C ILE A 128 -6.94 -14.37 23.02
N MET A 129 -6.13 -13.47 22.45
CA MET A 129 -4.83 -13.85 21.90
C MET A 129 -3.89 -14.41 22.98
N GLU A 130 -3.85 -13.82 24.18
CA GLU A 130 -3.06 -14.35 25.31
C GLU A 130 -3.56 -15.75 25.75
N VAL A 131 -4.88 -15.96 25.76
CA VAL A 131 -5.49 -17.28 26.08
C VAL A 131 -5.11 -18.33 25.03
N LEU A 132 -5.17 -17.99 23.74
CA LEU A 132 -4.77 -18.89 22.66
C LEU A 132 -3.28 -19.23 22.73
N ASP A 133 -2.43 -18.25 23.03
CA ASP A 133 -0.98 -18.45 23.18
C ASP A 133 -0.64 -19.33 24.40
N ALA A 134 -1.52 -19.40 25.40
CA ALA A 134 -1.43 -20.34 26.52
C ALA A 134 -1.90 -21.77 26.17
N GLY A 135 -2.36 -22.01 24.93
CA GLY A 135 -2.79 -23.32 24.44
C GLY A 135 -4.25 -23.67 24.74
N ILE A 136 -5.07 -22.69 25.12
CA ILE A 136 -6.49 -22.88 25.45
C ILE A 136 -7.32 -22.54 24.20
N ASP A 137 -8.25 -23.41 23.80
CA ASP A 137 -9.16 -23.11 22.68
C ASP A 137 -10.17 -22.04 23.11
N VAL A 138 -10.55 -21.15 22.19
CA VAL A 138 -11.50 -20.07 22.47
C VAL A 138 -12.62 -20.07 21.43
N VAL A 139 -13.86 -19.99 21.92
CA VAL A 139 -15.02 -19.65 21.09
C VAL A 139 -15.49 -18.24 21.48
N THR A 140 -15.68 -17.38 20.48
CA THR A 140 -16.10 -15.99 20.66
C THR A 140 -17.17 -15.57 19.66
N THR A 141 -17.79 -14.41 19.86
CA THR A 141 -18.78 -13.86 18.93
C THR A 141 -18.47 -12.43 18.51
N ILE A 142 -18.79 -12.10 17.25
CA ILE A 142 -18.61 -10.76 16.70
C ILE A 142 -19.73 -10.40 15.71
N ASN A 143 -20.11 -9.12 15.68
CA ASN A 143 -20.93 -8.58 14.58
C ASN A 143 -20.05 -7.97 13.50
N ILE A 144 -20.48 -8.07 12.24
CA ILE A 144 -19.75 -7.55 11.08
C ILE A 144 -19.40 -6.05 11.18
N GLN A 145 -20.21 -5.29 11.90
CA GLN A 145 -20.01 -3.85 12.12
C GLN A 145 -18.71 -3.51 12.88
N HIS A 146 -18.13 -4.48 13.59
CA HIS A 146 -16.92 -4.28 14.38
C HIS A 146 -15.64 -4.61 13.61
N VAL A 147 -15.72 -5.07 12.36
CA VAL A 147 -14.53 -5.30 11.53
C VAL A 147 -13.98 -3.94 11.08
N GLU A 148 -12.70 -3.68 11.36
CA GLU A 148 -12.09 -2.35 11.20
C GLU A 148 -12.21 -1.81 9.78
N SER A 149 -11.93 -2.62 8.75
CA SER A 149 -12.06 -2.22 7.34
C SER A 149 -13.48 -1.84 6.91
N LEU A 150 -14.50 -2.25 7.67
CA LEU A 150 -15.92 -2.06 7.34
C LEU A 150 -16.57 -0.91 8.11
N VAL A 151 -15.87 -0.29 9.07
CA VAL A 151 -16.44 0.76 9.94
C VAL A 151 -17.04 1.91 9.14
N ASP A 152 -16.31 2.44 8.15
CA ASP A 152 -16.78 3.57 7.33
C ASP A 152 -17.93 3.19 6.39
N VAL A 153 -17.92 1.94 5.90
CA VAL A 153 -18.99 1.40 5.05
C VAL A 153 -20.27 1.26 5.87
N VAL A 154 -20.16 0.69 7.06
CA VAL A 154 -21.28 0.48 7.98
C VAL A 154 -21.82 1.81 8.51
N ALA A 155 -20.96 2.78 8.82
CA ALA A 155 -21.41 4.12 9.21
C ALA A 155 -22.19 4.83 8.10
N ARG A 156 -21.82 4.61 6.83
CA ARG A 156 -22.54 5.16 5.66
C ARG A 156 -23.90 4.52 5.43
N ILE A 157 -24.01 3.22 5.71
CA ILE A 157 -25.26 2.46 5.58
C ILE A 157 -26.21 2.80 6.74
N THR A 158 -25.71 2.70 7.97
CA THR A 158 -26.54 2.75 9.18
C THR A 158 -26.69 4.15 9.78
N GLY A 159 -25.80 5.08 9.43
CA GLY A 159 -25.70 6.40 10.07
C GLY A 159 -25.07 6.39 11.46
N VAL A 160 -24.69 5.22 11.99
CA VAL A 160 -24.15 5.04 13.34
C VAL A 160 -22.65 4.81 13.27
N ARG A 161 -21.87 5.56 14.07
CA ARG A 161 -20.43 5.35 14.19
C ARG A 161 -20.14 4.26 15.20
N VAL A 162 -19.41 3.24 14.76
CA VAL A 162 -18.95 2.13 15.61
C VAL A 162 -17.64 2.55 16.29
N GLN A 163 -17.58 2.46 17.62
CA GLN A 163 -16.40 2.83 18.41
C GLN A 163 -15.51 1.63 18.78
N GLU A 164 -16.09 0.44 18.75
CA GLU A 164 -15.43 -0.81 19.13
C GLU A 164 -15.11 -1.63 17.90
N THR A 165 -13.83 -1.92 17.68
CA THR A 165 -13.34 -2.53 16.45
C THR A 165 -12.35 -3.66 16.72
N VAL A 166 -12.29 -4.59 15.76
CA VAL A 166 -11.31 -5.67 15.64
C VAL A 166 -10.58 -5.51 14.31
N PRO A 167 -9.24 -5.46 14.33
CA PRO A 167 -8.45 -5.46 13.10
C PRO A 167 -8.70 -6.70 12.24
N ASP A 168 -8.75 -6.52 10.92
CA ASP A 168 -9.02 -7.60 9.96
C ASP A 168 -8.00 -8.75 10.04
N ASP A 169 -6.74 -8.45 10.34
CA ASP A 169 -5.67 -9.45 10.51
C ASP A 169 -5.87 -10.31 11.77
N VAL A 170 -6.47 -9.75 12.82
CA VAL A 170 -6.84 -10.50 14.03
C VAL A 170 -7.99 -11.44 13.74
N LEU A 171 -9.00 -11.00 13.00
CA LEU A 171 -10.11 -11.86 12.57
C LEU A 171 -9.62 -12.97 11.61
N ALA A 172 -8.70 -12.66 10.70
CA ALA A 172 -8.10 -13.62 9.78
C ALA A 172 -7.25 -14.70 10.46
N ARG A 173 -6.90 -14.53 11.74
CA ARG A 173 -6.20 -15.54 12.56
C ARG A 173 -7.14 -16.55 13.21
N ALA A 174 -8.46 -16.40 13.06
CA ALA A 174 -9.42 -17.42 13.41
C ALA A 174 -9.13 -18.71 12.63
N ASP A 175 -9.29 -19.85 13.30
CA ASP A 175 -9.14 -21.17 12.68
C ASP A 175 -10.49 -21.68 12.13
N ASP A 176 -11.60 -21.10 12.58
CA ASP A 176 -12.94 -21.36 12.07
C ASP A 176 -13.82 -20.10 12.24
N ILE A 177 -14.56 -19.73 11.19
CA ILE A 177 -15.55 -18.64 11.23
C ILE A 177 -16.90 -19.20 10.78
N GLU A 178 -17.83 -19.30 11.73
CA GLU A 178 -19.18 -19.79 11.46
C GLU A 178 -20.15 -18.61 11.37
N LEU A 179 -20.82 -18.49 10.21
CA LEU A 179 -21.80 -17.42 9.99
C LEU A 179 -23.16 -17.82 10.58
N ILE A 180 -23.64 -17.03 11.54
CA ILE A 180 -25.00 -17.10 12.04
C ILE A 180 -25.88 -16.15 11.23
N ASP A 181 -26.56 -16.73 10.24
CA ASP A 181 -27.43 -16.00 9.33
C ASP A 181 -28.89 -16.04 9.79
N LEU A 182 -29.56 -14.90 9.71
CA LEU A 182 -30.99 -14.74 9.97
C LEU A 182 -31.54 -13.75 8.94
N THR A 183 -32.74 -13.98 8.42
CA THR A 183 -33.32 -13.03 7.46
C THR A 183 -33.65 -11.69 8.13
N PRO A 184 -33.58 -10.55 7.41
CA PRO A 184 -33.99 -9.26 7.95
C PRO A 184 -35.42 -9.27 8.52
N GLU A 185 -36.33 -10.01 7.90
CA GLU A 185 -37.71 -10.18 8.34
C GLU A 185 -37.81 -10.89 9.69
N GLU A 186 -37.11 -12.01 9.87
CA GLU A 186 -37.05 -12.76 11.12
C GLU A 186 -36.36 -11.95 12.23
N LEU A 187 -35.31 -11.20 11.91
CA LEU A 187 -34.63 -10.35 12.88
C LEU A 187 -35.55 -9.19 13.34
N ALA A 188 -36.27 -8.57 12.41
CA ALA A 188 -37.26 -7.53 12.72
C ALA A 188 -38.44 -8.09 13.53
N GLU A 189 -38.84 -9.34 13.29
CA GLU A 189 -39.82 -10.04 14.11
C GLU A 189 -39.33 -10.26 15.54
N ARG A 190 -38.10 -10.77 15.70
CA ARG A 190 -37.50 -10.95 17.03
C ARG A 190 -37.36 -9.62 17.79
N LEU A 191 -37.13 -8.51 17.08
CA LEU A 191 -37.12 -7.18 17.68
C LEU A 191 -38.54 -6.76 18.13
N ARG A 192 -39.57 -6.96 17.30
CA ARG A 192 -40.98 -6.70 17.66
C ARG A 192 -41.46 -7.51 18.85
N GLU A 193 -40.99 -8.74 18.97
CA GLU A 193 -41.31 -9.65 20.09
C GLU A 193 -40.52 -9.34 21.38
N GLY A 194 -39.65 -8.32 21.37
CA GLY A 194 -38.81 -7.97 22.53
C GLY A 194 -37.69 -8.97 22.81
N LYS A 195 -37.40 -9.90 21.89
CA LYS A 195 -36.34 -10.91 22.01
C LYS A 195 -34.95 -10.36 21.66
N VAL A 196 -34.88 -9.13 21.16
CA VAL A 196 -33.64 -8.37 20.93
C VAL A 196 -33.67 -7.15 21.83
N TYR A 197 -32.85 -7.15 22.89
CA TYR A 197 -32.81 -6.03 23.82
C TYR A 197 -32.22 -4.78 23.15
N VAL A 198 -32.85 -3.65 23.43
CA VAL A 198 -32.35 -2.30 23.17
C VAL A 198 -32.35 -1.59 24.53
N PRO A 199 -31.21 -1.04 25.01
CA PRO A 199 -31.23 -0.23 26.23
C PRO A 199 -32.23 0.91 26.08
N ASP A 200 -33.04 1.17 27.11
CA ASP A 200 -34.14 2.16 27.18
C ASP A 200 -33.75 3.64 26.90
N GLN A 201 -32.56 3.93 26.37
CA GLN A 201 -32.04 5.28 26.15
C GLN A 201 -31.64 5.63 24.70
N ALA A 202 -31.95 4.80 23.69
CA ALA A 202 -31.46 5.04 22.33
C ALA A 202 -32.51 4.89 21.20
N GLY A 203 -33.76 5.28 21.48
CA GLY A 203 -34.95 5.03 20.65
C GLY A 203 -35.09 5.78 19.31
N LEU A 204 -34.01 6.28 18.70
CA LEU A 204 -34.05 6.92 17.36
C LEU A 204 -32.90 6.47 16.44
N ALA A 205 -31.69 6.28 16.99
CA ALA A 205 -30.55 5.77 16.23
C ALA A 205 -30.69 4.27 15.93
N LEU A 206 -31.36 3.52 16.80
CA LEU A 206 -31.54 2.08 16.67
C LEU A 206 -32.65 1.70 15.67
N ASP A 207 -33.70 2.51 15.56
CA ASP A 207 -34.75 2.31 14.54
C ASP A 207 -34.20 2.40 13.12
N ASN A 208 -33.28 3.35 12.88
CA ASN A 208 -32.58 3.45 11.60
C ASN A 208 -31.62 2.26 11.39
N PHE A 209 -30.93 1.80 12.44
CA PHE A 209 -30.01 0.67 12.35
C PHE A 209 -30.74 -0.62 11.93
N PHE A 210 -31.90 -0.91 12.53
CA PHE A 210 -32.69 -2.13 12.27
C PHE A 210 -33.64 -2.02 11.06
N SER A 211 -33.41 -1.09 10.14
CA SER A 211 -34.19 -1.02 8.90
C SER A 211 -33.87 -2.19 7.96
N LYS A 212 -34.88 -2.65 7.19
CA LYS A 212 -34.72 -3.77 6.24
C LYS A 212 -33.57 -3.56 5.25
N GLY A 213 -33.39 -2.34 4.74
CA GLY A 213 -32.28 -2.00 3.83
C GLY A 213 -30.91 -2.15 4.49
N ASN A 214 -30.77 -1.64 5.71
CA ASN A 214 -29.51 -1.71 6.45
C ASN A 214 -29.16 -3.14 6.86
N LEU A 215 -30.13 -3.91 7.36
CA LEU A 215 -29.93 -5.31 7.71
C LEU A 215 -29.58 -6.17 6.48
N THR A 216 -30.18 -5.89 5.32
CA THR A 216 -29.82 -6.59 4.07
C THR A 216 -28.38 -6.31 3.67
N ALA A 217 -27.94 -5.05 3.76
CA ALA A 217 -26.56 -4.68 3.43
C ALA A 217 -25.55 -5.25 4.44
N LEU A 218 -25.86 -5.23 5.74
CA LEU A 218 -25.01 -5.85 6.77
C LEU A 218 -24.93 -7.37 6.60
N ARG A 219 -26.02 -8.03 6.20
CA ARG A 219 -26.04 -9.46 5.87
C ARG A 219 -25.16 -9.77 4.66
N GLU A 220 -25.22 -8.97 3.61
CA GLU A 220 -24.34 -9.11 2.45
C GLU A 220 -22.86 -8.96 2.85
N LEU A 221 -22.52 -7.98 3.68
CA LEU A 221 -21.16 -7.79 4.19
C LEU A 221 -20.70 -9.00 5.02
N ALA A 222 -21.56 -9.56 5.87
CA ALA A 222 -21.25 -10.73 6.68
C ALA A 222 -21.01 -11.98 5.81
N LEU A 223 -21.88 -12.23 4.82
CA LEU A 223 -21.72 -13.33 3.86
C LEU A 223 -20.43 -13.20 3.05
N ARG A 224 -20.12 -11.99 2.56
CA ARG A 224 -18.90 -11.73 1.78
C ARG A 224 -17.63 -11.93 2.61
N THR A 225 -17.67 -11.54 3.89
CA THR A 225 -16.53 -11.69 4.80
C THR A 225 -16.28 -13.16 5.14
N ALA A 226 -17.34 -13.92 5.44
CA ALA A 226 -17.25 -15.36 5.63
C ALA A 226 -16.72 -16.06 4.36
N ALA A 227 -17.24 -15.72 3.17
CA ALA A 227 -16.77 -16.27 1.91
C ALA A 227 -15.29 -15.98 1.64
N SER A 228 -14.84 -14.75 1.92
CA SER A 228 -13.43 -14.36 1.72
C SER A 228 -12.48 -15.12 2.64
N HIS A 229 -12.92 -15.49 3.85
CA HIS A 229 -12.15 -16.33 4.76
C HIS A 229 -12.06 -17.78 4.25
N VAL A 230 -13.17 -18.36 3.82
CA VAL A 230 -13.21 -19.71 3.22
C VAL A 230 -12.29 -19.78 1.99
N ASP A 231 -12.26 -18.74 1.15
CA ASP A 231 -11.35 -18.66 0.00
C ASP A 231 -9.87 -18.70 0.43
N ALA A 232 -9.51 -18.01 1.52
CA ALA A 232 -8.16 -17.98 2.06
C ALA A 232 -7.75 -19.35 2.62
N ASP A 233 -8.67 -20.05 3.29
CA ASP A 233 -8.43 -21.39 3.84
C ASP A 233 -8.23 -22.43 2.75
N VAL A 234 -9.05 -22.40 1.70
CA VAL A 234 -8.90 -23.28 0.54
C VAL A 234 -7.54 -23.04 -0.13
N LEU A 235 -7.15 -21.78 -0.32
CA LEU A 235 -5.83 -21.43 -0.87
C LEU A 235 -4.67 -21.92 0.00
N ALA A 236 -4.79 -21.78 1.33
CA ALA A 236 -3.79 -22.27 2.28
C ALA A 236 -3.69 -23.80 2.24
N TRP A 237 -4.83 -24.50 2.24
CA TRP A 237 -4.90 -25.94 2.14
C TRP A 237 -4.28 -26.46 0.84
N MET A 238 -4.55 -25.81 -0.30
CA MET A 238 -3.96 -26.17 -1.59
C MET A 238 -2.44 -26.01 -1.59
N ARG A 239 -1.90 -24.95 -0.97
CA ARG A 239 -0.45 -24.73 -0.85
C ARG A 239 0.22 -25.76 0.06
N GLN A 240 -0.45 -26.16 1.14
CA GLN A 240 0.02 -27.20 2.07
C GLN A 240 0.05 -28.59 1.43
N HIS A 241 -0.97 -28.92 0.64
CA HIS A 241 -1.13 -30.25 0.05
C HIS A 241 -0.56 -30.35 -1.38
N GLY A 242 0.07 -29.29 -1.89
CA GLY A 242 0.65 -29.26 -3.24
C GLY A 242 -0.39 -29.45 -4.35
N VAL A 243 -1.65 -29.10 -4.11
CA VAL A 243 -2.74 -29.33 -5.06
C VAL A 243 -2.63 -28.36 -6.24
N ARG A 244 -2.52 -28.93 -7.45
CA ARG A 244 -2.42 -28.17 -8.70
C ARG A 244 -3.79 -27.75 -9.24
N GLY A 245 -3.81 -26.57 -9.86
CA GLY A 245 -4.93 -26.07 -10.67
C GLY A 245 -5.74 -24.97 -9.96
N PRO A 246 -6.55 -24.20 -10.69
CA PRO A 246 -7.48 -23.25 -10.10
C PRO A 246 -8.61 -23.99 -9.37
N TRP A 247 -9.00 -23.50 -8.20
CA TRP A 247 -10.12 -24.08 -7.45
C TRP A 247 -11.45 -23.77 -8.19
N PRO A 248 -12.34 -24.76 -8.46
CA PRO A 248 -13.45 -24.58 -9.42
C PRO A 248 -14.58 -23.65 -8.98
N THR A 249 -14.62 -23.18 -7.72
CA THR A 249 -15.81 -22.51 -7.17
C THR A 249 -15.89 -21.01 -7.46
N GLN A 250 -14.81 -20.36 -7.92
CA GLN A 250 -14.85 -18.96 -8.36
C GLN A 250 -14.18 -18.78 -9.72
N ASP A 251 -14.99 -18.43 -10.71
CA ASP A 251 -14.52 -18.20 -12.07
C ASP A 251 -13.81 -16.84 -12.19
N ARG A 252 -12.66 -16.82 -12.85
CA ARG A 252 -11.92 -15.60 -13.22
C ARG A 252 -11.40 -15.71 -14.63
N LEU A 253 -11.50 -14.61 -15.38
CA LEU A 253 -11.13 -14.55 -16.80
C LEU A 253 -9.81 -13.83 -17.01
N LEU A 254 -8.92 -14.39 -17.82
CA LEU A 254 -7.68 -13.76 -18.27
C LEU A 254 -7.69 -13.58 -19.78
N VAL A 255 -7.62 -12.34 -20.27
CA VAL A 255 -7.40 -12.06 -21.69
C VAL A 255 -5.92 -11.84 -21.97
N CYS A 256 -5.36 -12.68 -22.83
CA CYS A 256 -3.96 -12.63 -23.22
C CYS A 256 -3.80 -11.79 -24.49
N LEU A 257 -3.17 -10.63 -24.37
CA LEU A 257 -2.97 -9.67 -25.45
C LEU A 257 -1.61 -9.93 -26.13
N SER A 258 -1.62 -10.62 -27.26
CA SER A 258 -0.40 -10.99 -27.99
C SER A 258 -0.22 -10.25 -29.33
N ASP A 259 -1.32 -9.79 -29.95
CA ASP A 259 -1.36 -9.21 -31.29
C ASP A 259 -1.99 -7.80 -31.28
N ALA A 260 -1.20 -6.79 -31.66
CA ALA A 260 -1.56 -5.38 -31.55
C ALA A 260 -2.82 -4.96 -32.33
N PRO A 261 -3.06 -5.41 -33.59
CA PRO A 261 -4.24 -5.04 -34.36
C PRO A 261 -5.54 -5.67 -33.83
N THR A 262 -5.46 -6.74 -33.05
CA THR A 262 -6.64 -7.47 -32.53
C THR A 262 -6.86 -7.25 -31.04
N ALA A 263 -5.90 -6.66 -30.33
CA ALA A 263 -5.92 -6.43 -28.88
C ALA A 263 -7.20 -5.72 -28.39
N LYS A 264 -7.60 -4.61 -29.01
CA LYS A 264 -8.84 -3.89 -28.63
C LYS A 264 -10.11 -4.74 -28.82
N THR A 265 -10.13 -5.58 -29.86
CA THR A 265 -11.26 -6.49 -30.13
C THR A 265 -11.33 -7.61 -29.08
N LEU A 266 -10.17 -8.13 -28.67
CA LEU A 266 -10.07 -9.12 -27.60
C LEU A 266 -10.55 -8.57 -26.28
N VAL A 267 -10.13 -7.36 -25.91
CA VAL A 267 -10.57 -6.68 -24.68
C VAL A 267 -12.10 -6.52 -24.66
N ARG A 268 -12.71 -6.06 -25.76
CA ARG A 268 -14.18 -5.95 -25.84
C ARG A 268 -14.88 -7.32 -25.79
N ALA A 269 -14.29 -8.36 -26.37
CA ALA A 269 -14.84 -9.71 -26.31
C ALA A 269 -14.78 -10.26 -24.88
N ALA A 270 -13.63 -10.13 -24.23
CA ALA A 270 -13.40 -10.52 -22.83
C ALA A 270 -14.37 -9.78 -21.89
N ARG A 271 -14.54 -8.46 -22.06
CA ARG A 271 -15.49 -7.68 -21.26
C ARG A 271 -16.91 -8.23 -21.33
N ARG A 272 -17.40 -8.54 -22.54
CA ARG A 272 -18.75 -9.12 -22.74
C ARG A 272 -18.89 -10.51 -22.13
N MET A 273 -17.82 -11.31 -22.13
CA MET A 273 -17.82 -12.63 -21.49
C MET A 273 -17.85 -12.49 -19.97
N ALA A 274 -17.00 -11.62 -19.42
CA ALA A 274 -16.93 -11.30 -18.00
C ALA A 274 -18.28 -10.76 -17.48
N ASP A 275 -18.92 -9.86 -18.22
CA ASP A 275 -20.26 -9.33 -17.89
C ASP A 275 -21.32 -10.43 -17.78
N ARG A 276 -21.40 -11.30 -18.79
CA ARG A 276 -22.42 -12.35 -18.84
C ARG A 276 -22.25 -13.36 -17.72
N ALA A 277 -21.02 -13.68 -17.37
CA ALA A 277 -20.71 -14.61 -16.28
C ALA A 277 -20.67 -13.92 -14.90
N LYS A 278 -20.71 -12.58 -14.84
CA LYS A 278 -20.49 -11.78 -13.62
C LYS A 278 -19.19 -12.13 -12.89
N ILE A 279 -18.11 -12.31 -13.66
CA ILE A 279 -16.80 -12.73 -13.14
C ILE A 279 -15.76 -11.61 -13.26
N PRO A 280 -14.81 -11.52 -12.31
CA PRO A 280 -13.67 -10.63 -12.44
C PRO A 280 -12.80 -11.02 -13.64
N TRP A 281 -12.16 -10.03 -14.27
CA TRP A 281 -11.33 -10.27 -15.44
C TRP A 281 -10.06 -9.43 -15.46
N ILE A 282 -9.01 -9.99 -16.06
CA ILE A 282 -7.66 -9.44 -16.13
C ILE A 282 -7.24 -9.39 -17.59
N ALA A 283 -6.65 -8.29 -18.03
CA ALA A 283 -5.98 -8.16 -19.32
C ALA A 283 -4.47 -8.18 -19.13
N ALA A 284 -3.81 -9.24 -19.61
CA ALA A 284 -2.37 -9.41 -19.50
C ALA A 284 -1.67 -9.31 -20.85
N THR A 285 -0.53 -8.64 -20.88
CA THR A 285 0.43 -8.70 -21.98
C THR A 285 1.82 -9.07 -21.46
N VAL A 286 2.61 -9.74 -22.30
CA VAL A 286 4.00 -10.09 -21.99
C VAL A 286 4.94 -9.29 -22.88
N LEU A 287 5.82 -8.53 -22.22
CA LEU A 287 6.92 -7.79 -22.82
C LEU A 287 8.18 -8.66 -22.76
N THR A 288 8.80 -8.90 -23.92
CA THR A 288 10.08 -9.60 -24.05
C THR A 288 11.15 -8.65 -24.55
N SER A 289 12.42 -8.81 -24.14
CA SER A 289 13.53 -7.92 -24.55
C SER A 289 13.77 -7.89 -26.08
N ARG A 290 13.28 -8.89 -26.84
CA ARG A 290 13.24 -8.84 -28.32
C ARG A 290 12.07 -8.02 -28.87
N ARG A 291 10.92 -8.00 -28.18
CA ARG A 291 9.77 -7.15 -28.53
C ARG A 291 10.05 -5.66 -28.30
N ASP A 292 11.15 -5.31 -27.63
CA ASP A 292 11.59 -3.91 -27.58
C ASP A 292 12.00 -3.33 -28.94
N SER A 293 12.19 -4.18 -29.95
CA SER A 293 12.44 -3.79 -31.34
C SER A 293 11.18 -3.66 -32.20
N LEU A 294 9.97 -3.93 -31.67
CA LEU A 294 8.72 -3.71 -32.40
C LEU A 294 8.49 -2.21 -32.60
N GLY A 295 8.14 -1.81 -33.83
CA GLY A 295 7.86 -0.41 -34.20
C GLY A 295 6.83 0.25 -33.28
N GLY A 296 6.97 1.57 -33.09
CA GLY A 296 6.20 2.36 -32.11
C GLY A 296 4.68 2.14 -32.17
N GLU A 297 4.13 2.00 -33.38
CA GLU A 297 2.70 1.82 -33.64
C GLU A 297 2.11 0.52 -33.02
N ALA A 298 2.88 -0.58 -32.98
CA ALA A 298 2.42 -1.83 -32.40
C ALA A 298 2.36 -1.76 -30.86
N ARG A 299 3.34 -1.08 -30.24
CA ARG A 299 3.35 -0.83 -28.80
C ARG A 299 2.20 0.09 -28.39
N GLU A 300 1.98 1.15 -29.15
CA GLU A 300 0.91 2.11 -28.89
C GLU A 300 -0.48 1.44 -28.93
N ASN A 301 -0.71 0.56 -29.92
CA ASN A 301 -1.95 -0.20 -30.02
C ASN A 301 -2.18 -1.15 -28.82
N LEU A 302 -1.13 -1.83 -28.35
CA LEU A 302 -1.21 -2.72 -27.19
C LEU A 302 -1.44 -1.94 -25.89
N ARG A 303 -0.77 -0.80 -25.72
CA ARG A 303 -0.97 0.14 -24.59
C ARG A 303 -2.41 0.68 -24.59
N ALA A 304 -2.92 1.08 -25.75
CA ALA A 304 -4.30 1.55 -25.89
C ALA A 304 -5.33 0.45 -25.59
N ALA A 305 -5.00 -0.82 -25.83
CA ALA A 305 -5.86 -1.94 -25.47
C ALA A 305 -5.87 -2.21 -23.95
N LEU A 306 -4.72 -2.09 -23.26
CA LEU A 306 -4.66 -2.20 -21.81
C LEU A 306 -5.43 -1.07 -21.12
N ARG A 307 -5.25 0.18 -21.57
CA ARG A 307 -6.04 1.32 -21.06
C ARG A 307 -7.53 1.08 -21.26
N LEU A 308 -7.93 0.57 -22.43
CA LEU A 308 -9.32 0.20 -22.68
C LEU A 308 -9.82 -0.88 -21.71
N ALA A 309 -8.96 -1.80 -21.26
CA ALA A 309 -9.36 -2.80 -20.28
C ALA A 309 -9.63 -2.18 -18.90
N GLU A 310 -8.76 -1.27 -18.44
CA GLU A 310 -8.93 -0.51 -17.20
C GLU A 310 -10.21 0.33 -17.22
N THR A 311 -10.46 1.07 -18.31
CA THR A 311 -11.69 1.87 -18.47
C THR A 311 -12.97 1.00 -18.43
N LEU A 312 -12.87 -0.26 -18.86
CA LEU A 312 -13.99 -1.21 -18.84
C LEU A 312 -14.09 -2.00 -17.53
N GLY A 313 -13.33 -1.63 -16.49
CA GLY A 313 -13.37 -2.25 -15.16
C GLY A 313 -12.60 -3.57 -15.06
N GLY A 314 -11.64 -3.83 -15.97
CA GLY A 314 -10.73 -4.97 -15.89
C GLY A 314 -9.36 -4.57 -15.33
N GLU A 315 -8.68 -5.49 -14.65
CA GLU A 315 -7.31 -5.28 -14.18
C GLU A 315 -6.33 -5.39 -15.36
N ALA A 316 -5.45 -4.40 -15.59
CA ALA A 316 -4.44 -4.46 -16.65
C ALA A 316 -3.04 -4.79 -16.08
N VAL A 317 -2.39 -5.79 -16.68
CA VAL A 317 -1.10 -6.30 -16.17
C VAL A 317 -0.08 -6.45 -17.31
N GLN A 318 1.15 -6.02 -17.04
CA GLN A 318 2.28 -6.20 -17.93
C GLN A 318 3.33 -7.10 -17.27
N LEU A 319 3.50 -8.30 -17.83
CA LEU A 319 4.50 -9.26 -17.39
C LEU A 319 5.79 -9.08 -18.19
N HIS A 320 6.92 -9.23 -17.52
CA HIS A 320 8.26 -9.05 -18.13
C HIS A 320 9.00 -10.38 -18.08
N VAL A 321 9.36 -10.90 -19.25
CA VAL A 321 10.00 -12.22 -19.36
C VAL A 321 11.09 -12.19 -20.43
N GLU A 322 12.21 -12.86 -20.19
CA GLU A 322 13.29 -12.98 -21.18
C GLU A 322 13.00 -14.03 -22.27
N SER A 323 12.35 -15.14 -21.90
CA SER A 323 11.96 -16.27 -22.77
C SER A 323 10.80 -17.07 -22.17
N ASP A 324 9.99 -17.73 -23.02
CA ASP A 324 8.83 -18.54 -22.65
C ASP A 324 7.59 -17.75 -22.19
N VAL A 325 6.96 -17.11 -23.17
CA VAL A 325 5.77 -16.27 -22.95
C VAL A 325 4.55 -17.10 -22.52
N ALA A 326 4.42 -18.32 -23.06
CA ALA A 326 3.28 -19.18 -22.78
C ALA A 326 3.33 -19.71 -21.34
N ALA A 327 4.48 -20.19 -20.88
CA ALA A 327 4.65 -20.69 -19.52
C ALA A 327 4.39 -19.59 -18.48
N GLU A 328 4.88 -18.36 -18.70
CA GLU A 328 4.62 -17.26 -17.77
C GLU A 328 3.13 -16.90 -17.70
N LEU A 329 2.44 -16.83 -18.84
CA LEU A 329 1.00 -16.54 -18.85
C LEU A 329 0.21 -17.61 -18.10
N LEU A 330 0.56 -18.88 -18.24
CA LEU A 330 -0.08 -19.98 -17.53
C LEU A 330 0.29 -19.99 -16.04
N ALA A 331 1.55 -19.73 -15.68
CA ALA A 331 1.97 -19.60 -14.29
C ALA A 331 1.24 -18.44 -13.59
N TYR A 332 1.12 -17.30 -14.28
CA TYR A 332 0.36 -16.15 -13.80
C TYR A 332 -1.13 -16.48 -13.65
N ALA A 333 -1.71 -17.19 -14.62
CA ALA A 333 -3.09 -17.65 -14.58
C ALA A 333 -3.35 -18.56 -13.37
N ARG A 334 -2.46 -19.53 -13.09
CA ARG A 334 -2.54 -20.39 -11.89
C ARG A 334 -2.44 -19.57 -10.60
N LYS A 335 -1.45 -18.66 -10.51
CA LYS A 335 -1.24 -17.80 -9.34
C LYS A 335 -2.46 -16.94 -8.99
N ARG A 336 -3.23 -16.52 -10.01
CA ARG A 336 -4.42 -15.68 -9.85
C ARG A 336 -5.74 -16.47 -9.85
N ASN A 337 -5.71 -17.80 -9.76
CA ASN A 337 -6.89 -18.68 -9.85
C ASN A 337 -7.78 -18.35 -11.06
N VAL A 338 -7.17 -18.12 -12.21
CA VAL A 338 -7.89 -17.93 -13.47
C VAL A 338 -8.46 -19.29 -13.88
N THR A 339 -9.74 -19.34 -14.23
CA THR A 339 -10.39 -20.55 -14.75
C THR A 339 -10.59 -20.49 -16.26
N ARG A 340 -10.70 -19.26 -16.83
CA ARG A 340 -10.94 -19.05 -18.27
C ARG A 340 -9.87 -18.18 -18.91
N LEU A 341 -9.22 -18.68 -19.97
CA LEU A 341 -8.30 -17.91 -20.81
C LEU A 341 -8.97 -17.47 -22.11
N VAL A 342 -8.84 -16.19 -22.45
CA VAL A 342 -9.25 -15.62 -23.73
C VAL A 342 -8.01 -15.29 -24.55
N ILE A 343 -7.84 -15.95 -25.68
CA ILE A 343 -6.68 -15.78 -26.56
C ILE A 343 -7.12 -15.38 -27.98
N GLY A 344 -6.34 -14.52 -28.62
CA GLY A 344 -6.58 -14.12 -30.01
C GLY A 344 -5.97 -15.08 -31.02
N ARG A 345 -6.69 -15.38 -32.10
CA ARG A 345 -6.13 -16.15 -33.20
C ARG A 345 -5.10 -15.31 -33.98
N PRO A 346 -3.85 -15.79 -34.15
CA PRO A 346 -2.84 -15.05 -34.93
C PRO A 346 -3.23 -14.98 -36.41
N ARG A 347 -2.93 -13.85 -37.08
CA ARG A 347 -3.15 -13.69 -38.54
C ARG A 347 -2.15 -14.54 -39.32
N ARG A 348 -2.64 -15.30 -40.31
CA ARG A 348 -1.78 -16.03 -41.28
C ARG A 348 -1.36 -15.09 -42.40
N THR A 349 -0.06 -14.81 -42.55
CA THR A 349 0.50 -14.14 -43.74
C THR A 349 1.47 -15.09 -44.47
N GLY A 350 1.39 -15.14 -45.81
CA GLY A 350 1.93 -16.23 -46.64
C GLY A 350 3.46 -16.43 -46.61
N TRP A 351 4.23 -15.49 -46.07
CA TRP A 351 5.71 -15.52 -46.07
C TRP A 351 6.33 -16.02 -44.76
N HIS A 352 5.52 -16.35 -43.73
CA HIS A 352 6.01 -16.74 -42.40
C HIS A 352 6.48 -18.21 -42.25
N ARG A 353 6.67 -18.98 -43.34
CA ARG A 353 7.21 -20.35 -43.22
C ARG A 353 8.66 -20.37 -42.70
N LEU A 354 9.48 -19.36 -43.04
CA LEU A 354 10.83 -19.21 -42.48
C LEU A 354 10.86 -18.55 -41.09
N ASP A 355 9.94 -17.63 -40.79
CA ASP A 355 9.88 -16.90 -39.50
C ASP A 355 9.46 -17.81 -38.32
N ARG A 356 8.87 -18.97 -38.62
CA ARG A 356 8.51 -20.02 -37.64
C ARG A 356 9.72 -20.63 -36.91
N TRP A 357 10.91 -20.53 -37.50
CA TRP A 357 12.16 -20.97 -36.85
C TRP A 357 12.72 -19.92 -35.86
N LEU A 358 12.25 -18.67 -35.91
CA LEU A 358 12.79 -17.55 -35.11
C LEU A 358 11.82 -17.03 -34.03
N ARG A 359 10.51 -17.30 -34.16
CA ARG A 359 9.47 -16.90 -33.21
C ARG A 359 8.93 -18.08 -32.41
N GLU A 360 8.75 -17.87 -31.11
CA GLU A 360 8.10 -18.84 -30.25
C GLU A 360 6.60 -19.01 -30.63
N PRO A 361 6.10 -20.25 -30.78
CA PRO A 361 4.70 -20.53 -31.09
C PRO A 361 3.81 -20.37 -29.84
N VAL A 362 3.67 -19.14 -29.35
CA VAL A 362 2.94 -18.83 -28.10
C VAL A 362 1.48 -19.28 -28.16
N PHE A 363 0.82 -19.16 -29.32
CA PHE A 363 -0.57 -19.58 -29.46
C PHE A 363 -0.73 -21.10 -29.40
N GLU A 364 0.10 -21.85 -30.12
CA GLU A 364 0.06 -23.32 -30.07
C GLU A 364 0.39 -23.82 -28.66
N ARG A 365 1.45 -23.29 -28.03
CA ARG A 365 1.82 -23.66 -26.65
C ARG A 365 0.74 -23.32 -25.63
N LEU A 366 0.07 -22.17 -25.74
CA LEU A 366 -1.05 -21.84 -24.86
C LEU A 366 -2.27 -22.75 -25.05
N ILE A 367 -2.41 -23.42 -26.20
CA ILE A 367 -3.48 -24.40 -26.40
C ILE A 367 -3.04 -25.78 -25.89
N ASP A 368 -1.79 -26.15 -26.15
CA ASP A 368 -1.24 -27.46 -25.78
C ASP A 368 -1.00 -27.57 -24.26
N ASP A 369 -0.47 -26.53 -23.63
CA ASP A 369 -0.04 -26.52 -22.22
C ASP A 369 -1.15 -26.07 -21.24
N ALA A 370 -2.28 -25.53 -21.72
CA ALA A 370 -3.37 -25.00 -20.89
C ALA A 370 -4.44 -26.05 -20.52
N THR A 371 -4.00 -27.21 -20.03
CA THR A 371 -4.90 -28.33 -19.66
C THR A 371 -5.86 -28.01 -18.51
N ASP A 372 -5.47 -27.06 -17.66
CA ASP A 372 -6.18 -26.74 -16.41
C ASP A 372 -7.22 -25.61 -16.57
N PHE A 373 -7.44 -25.12 -17.80
CA PHE A 373 -8.20 -23.90 -18.07
C PHE A 373 -9.19 -24.05 -19.23
N GLU A 374 -10.31 -23.33 -19.17
CA GLU A 374 -11.19 -23.15 -20.32
C GLU A 374 -10.57 -22.12 -21.29
N VAL A 375 -10.12 -22.56 -22.46
CA VAL A 375 -9.50 -21.67 -23.46
C VAL A 375 -10.50 -21.25 -24.53
N THR A 376 -10.86 -19.97 -24.56
CA THR A 376 -11.69 -19.36 -25.60
C THR A 376 -10.84 -18.62 -26.63
N VAL A 377 -10.90 -19.06 -27.88
CA VAL A 377 -10.21 -18.42 -29.01
C VAL A 377 -11.12 -17.42 -29.72
N VAL A 378 -10.77 -16.13 -29.66
CA VAL A 378 -11.52 -15.08 -30.36
C VAL A 378 -10.88 -14.82 -31.72
N THR A 379 -11.69 -14.97 -32.77
CA THR A 379 -11.28 -14.65 -34.15
C THR A 379 -11.75 -13.22 -34.48
N PRO A 380 -10.87 -12.33 -34.97
CA PRO A 380 -11.29 -11.00 -35.38
C PRO A 380 -12.25 -11.07 -36.59
N LYS A 381 -13.36 -10.32 -36.56
CA LYS A 381 -14.21 -10.13 -37.74
C LYS A 381 -13.39 -9.46 -38.85
N ALA A 382 -13.53 -9.99 -40.08
CA ALA A 382 -12.66 -9.73 -41.23
C ALA A 382 -12.71 -8.31 -41.85
N GLU A 383 -13.30 -7.31 -41.17
CA GLU A 383 -13.60 -5.99 -41.76
C GLU A 383 -12.55 -4.89 -41.48
N THR A 384 -11.41 -5.21 -40.85
CA THR A 384 -10.32 -4.24 -40.82
C THR A 384 -9.67 -4.14 -42.19
N ARG A 385 -10.11 -3.12 -42.95
CA ARG A 385 -9.51 -2.54 -44.14
C ARG A 385 -8.00 -2.80 -44.13
N ARG A 386 -7.47 -3.38 -45.21
CA ARG A 386 -6.03 -3.49 -45.48
C ARG A 386 -5.40 -2.09 -45.36
N HIS A 387 -4.97 -1.69 -44.17
CA HIS A 387 -3.85 -0.78 -44.07
C HIS A 387 -2.66 -1.60 -44.56
N ARG A 388 -2.23 -1.28 -45.79
CA ARG A 388 -0.91 -1.64 -46.26
C ARG A 388 0.02 -0.93 -45.27
N THR A 389 0.34 -1.59 -44.17
CA THR A 389 1.53 -1.22 -43.42
C THR A 389 2.64 -1.40 -44.43
N GLY A 390 3.17 -0.27 -44.92
CA GLY A 390 4.41 -0.28 -45.68
C GLY A 390 5.38 -1.12 -44.86
N ALA A 391 6.00 -2.10 -45.50
CA ALA A 391 7.05 -2.89 -44.88
C ALA A 391 7.98 -1.90 -44.18
N THR A 392 7.93 -1.86 -42.85
CA THR A 392 8.84 -1.06 -42.07
C THR A 392 10.20 -1.66 -42.37
N ALA A 393 10.97 -0.94 -43.18
CA ALA A 393 12.34 -1.29 -43.46
C ALA A 393 13.00 -1.50 -42.10
N VAL A 394 13.47 -2.72 -41.84
CA VAL A 394 14.37 -2.99 -40.73
C VAL A 394 15.46 -1.94 -40.86
N PRO A 395 15.67 -1.06 -39.86
CA PRO A 395 16.70 -0.04 -39.97
C PRO A 395 18.02 -0.78 -40.09
N VAL A 396 18.54 -0.84 -41.30
CA VAL A 396 19.84 -1.43 -41.57
C VAL A 396 20.83 -0.51 -40.87
N PRO A 397 21.59 -0.99 -39.87
CA PRO A 397 22.56 -0.15 -39.19
C PRO A 397 23.49 0.45 -40.26
N PRO A 398 23.89 1.74 -40.13
CA PRO A 398 24.83 2.33 -41.08
C PRO A 398 26.06 1.42 -41.15
N TRP A 399 26.57 1.12 -42.35
CA TRP A 399 27.69 0.19 -42.57
C TRP A 399 28.90 0.45 -41.66
N ARG A 400 29.09 1.72 -41.24
CA ARG A 400 30.09 2.16 -40.25
C ARG A 400 29.96 1.48 -38.88
N ALA A 401 28.75 1.14 -38.45
CA ALA A 401 28.49 0.40 -37.21
C ALA A 401 29.03 -1.04 -37.27
N PHE A 402 29.23 -1.61 -38.47
CA PHE A 402 29.82 -2.93 -38.65
C PHE A 402 31.35 -2.90 -38.81
N VAL A 403 31.96 -1.77 -39.15
CA VAL A 403 33.41 -1.65 -39.39
C VAL A 403 34.22 -1.95 -38.13
N ARG A 404 33.82 -1.36 -36.99
CA ARG A 404 34.56 -1.55 -35.73
C ARG A 404 34.48 -3.00 -35.20
N PRO A 405 33.30 -3.64 -35.12
CA PRO A 405 33.20 -5.04 -34.68
C PRO A 405 33.95 -6.01 -35.60
N THR A 406 33.88 -5.81 -36.92
CA THR A 406 34.58 -6.66 -37.89
C THR A 406 36.09 -6.48 -37.83
N ALA A 407 36.59 -5.25 -37.68
CA ALA A 407 38.01 -4.98 -37.50
C ALA A 407 38.57 -5.60 -36.20
N GLU A 408 37.86 -5.41 -35.08
CA GLU A 408 38.25 -6.02 -33.79
C GLU A 408 38.25 -7.56 -33.88
N THR A 409 37.25 -8.14 -34.55
CA THR A 409 37.17 -9.59 -34.78
C THR A 409 38.34 -10.11 -35.62
N ALA A 410 38.69 -9.41 -36.70
CA ALA A 410 39.82 -9.76 -37.55
C ALA A 410 41.15 -9.72 -36.78
N VAL A 411 41.36 -8.70 -35.95
CA VAL A 411 42.56 -8.59 -35.10
C VAL A 411 42.63 -9.74 -34.09
N VAL A 412 41.53 -10.05 -33.40
CA VAL A 412 41.49 -11.15 -32.42
C VAL A 412 41.79 -12.50 -33.07
N ILE A 413 41.24 -12.76 -34.26
CA ILE A 413 41.48 -14.00 -35.00
C ILE A 413 42.91 -14.08 -35.54
N ALA A 414 43.47 -12.96 -36.02
CA ALA A 414 44.85 -12.90 -36.46
C ALA A 414 45.82 -13.19 -35.30
N LEU A 415 45.58 -12.61 -34.12
CA LEU A 415 46.36 -12.87 -32.91
C LEU A 415 46.24 -14.33 -32.46
N ALA A 416 45.03 -14.91 -32.47
CA ALA A 416 44.82 -16.32 -32.15
C ALA A 416 45.57 -17.25 -33.12
N SER A 417 45.55 -16.93 -34.42
CA SER A 417 46.26 -17.69 -35.45
C SER A 417 47.77 -17.58 -35.31
N ALA A 418 48.28 -16.37 -35.06
CA ALA A 418 49.71 -16.13 -34.82
C ALA A 418 50.23 -16.84 -33.57
N PHE A 419 49.41 -16.93 -32.52
CA PHE A 419 49.74 -17.68 -31.31
C PHE A 419 49.69 -19.20 -31.53
N ALA A 420 48.71 -19.70 -32.28
CA ALA A 420 48.58 -21.13 -32.59
C ALA A 420 49.67 -21.64 -33.55
N TRP A 421 50.19 -20.77 -34.42
CA TRP A 421 51.17 -21.11 -35.46
C TRP A 421 52.44 -21.82 -34.95
N PRO A 422 53.18 -21.35 -33.94
CA PRO A 422 54.36 -22.07 -33.44
C PRO A 422 54.02 -23.35 -32.68
N LEU A 423 52.80 -23.46 -32.15
CA LEU A 423 52.39 -24.55 -31.26
C LEU A 423 51.83 -25.77 -32.02
N TRP A 424 51.46 -25.61 -33.29
CA TRP A 424 50.73 -26.63 -34.05
C TRP A 424 51.48 -27.95 -34.28
N HIS A 425 52.82 -27.94 -34.20
CA HIS A 425 53.64 -29.16 -34.34
C HIS A 425 53.72 -29.97 -33.04
N VAL A 426 53.42 -29.36 -31.89
CA VAL A 426 53.63 -29.94 -30.56
C VAL A 426 52.30 -30.27 -29.87
N VAL A 427 51.23 -29.59 -30.27
CA VAL A 427 49.92 -29.64 -29.63
C VAL A 427 48.90 -30.31 -30.56
N PRO A 428 48.05 -31.24 -30.06
CA PRO A 428 46.97 -31.83 -30.85
C PRO A 428 46.02 -30.76 -31.41
N LEU A 429 45.56 -30.96 -32.64
CA LEU A 429 44.67 -30.04 -33.37
C LEU A 429 43.49 -29.53 -32.51
N GLY A 430 42.77 -30.44 -31.84
CA GLY A 430 41.63 -30.08 -31.00
C GLY A 430 41.93 -29.09 -29.86
N SER A 431 43.17 -29.05 -29.36
CA SER A 431 43.57 -28.11 -28.30
C SER A 431 43.83 -26.69 -28.84
N LEU A 432 44.22 -26.56 -30.11
CA LEU A 432 44.39 -25.25 -30.75
C LEU A 432 43.05 -24.52 -30.92
N ALA A 433 41.95 -25.27 -31.07
CA ALA A 433 40.59 -24.73 -31.16
C ALA A 433 40.20 -23.89 -29.93
N VAL A 434 40.75 -24.21 -28.74
CA VAL A 434 40.48 -23.47 -27.49
C VAL A 434 40.96 -22.01 -27.59
N VAL A 435 42.07 -21.75 -28.25
CA VAL A 435 42.60 -20.38 -28.45
C VAL A 435 41.60 -19.52 -29.22
N TYR A 436 40.98 -20.09 -30.26
CA TYR A 436 39.93 -19.42 -31.03
C TYR A 436 38.65 -19.24 -30.22
N LEU A 437 38.27 -20.22 -29.38
CA LEU A 437 37.11 -20.11 -28.49
C LEU A 437 37.24 -18.93 -27.52
N VAL A 438 38.43 -18.69 -26.97
CA VAL A 438 38.70 -17.51 -26.12
C VAL A 438 38.50 -16.21 -26.89
N GLY A 439 38.94 -16.15 -28.15
CA GLY A 439 38.73 -14.99 -29.02
C GLY A 439 37.24 -14.74 -29.31
N VAL A 440 36.50 -15.79 -29.64
CA VAL A 440 35.04 -15.74 -29.86
C VAL A 440 34.30 -15.27 -28.61
N LEU A 441 34.71 -15.76 -27.43
CA LEU A 441 34.17 -15.34 -26.14
C LEU A 441 34.37 -13.83 -25.91
N LEU A 442 35.58 -13.33 -26.15
CA LEU A 442 35.94 -11.92 -25.98
C LEU A 442 35.12 -10.98 -26.88
N ILE A 443 34.96 -11.36 -28.15
CA ILE A 443 34.12 -10.62 -29.10
C ILE A 443 32.64 -10.71 -28.70
N GLY A 444 32.16 -11.88 -28.28
CA GLY A 444 30.79 -12.07 -27.81
C GLY A 444 30.44 -11.24 -26.59
N MET A 445 31.38 -11.08 -25.64
CA MET A 445 31.24 -10.18 -24.51
C MET A 445 31.27 -8.70 -24.91
N ARG A 446 31.89 -8.30 -26.02
CA ARG A 446 31.91 -6.88 -26.42
C ARG A 446 30.72 -6.51 -27.29
N HIS A 447 30.46 -7.30 -28.32
CA HIS A 447 29.53 -6.98 -29.42
C HIS A 447 28.25 -7.83 -29.40
N GLY A 448 28.04 -8.65 -28.38
CA GLY A 448 26.84 -9.47 -28.23
C GLY A 448 26.80 -10.68 -29.19
N LEU A 449 25.59 -11.20 -29.44
CA LEU A 449 25.41 -12.45 -30.18
C LEU A 449 25.90 -12.37 -31.63
N ALA A 450 25.59 -11.27 -32.32
CA ALA A 450 25.98 -11.10 -33.72
C ALA A 450 27.50 -11.08 -33.89
N GLY A 451 28.22 -10.37 -33.01
CA GLY A 451 29.68 -10.37 -33.00
C GLY A 451 30.27 -11.75 -32.71
N ALA A 452 29.72 -12.48 -31.74
CA ALA A 452 30.16 -13.84 -31.44
C ALA A 452 30.01 -14.80 -32.64
N LEU A 453 28.90 -14.70 -33.38
CA LEU A 453 28.65 -15.52 -34.57
C LEU A 453 29.63 -15.17 -35.71
N ILE A 454 29.89 -13.87 -35.93
CA ILE A 454 30.87 -13.43 -36.93
C ILE A 454 32.27 -13.91 -36.55
N ALA A 455 32.66 -13.82 -35.28
CA ALA A 455 33.95 -14.31 -34.79
C ALA A 455 34.06 -15.83 -34.87
N ALA A 456 32.98 -16.56 -34.58
CA ALA A 456 32.94 -18.02 -34.70
C ALA A 456 33.11 -18.46 -36.16
N ALA A 457 32.41 -17.81 -37.09
CA ALA A 457 32.53 -18.10 -38.51
C ALA A 457 33.93 -17.76 -39.06
N ALA A 458 34.46 -16.58 -38.74
CA ALA A 458 35.79 -16.19 -39.19
C ALA A 458 36.90 -17.02 -38.52
N GLY A 459 36.73 -17.39 -37.24
CA GLY A 459 37.63 -18.28 -36.52
C GLY A 459 37.60 -19.70 -37.08
N PHE A 460 36.43 -20.21 -37.45
CA PHE A 460 36.25 -21.49 -38.12
C PHE A 460 36.98 -21.52 -39.47
N LEU A 461 36.80 -20.48 -40.28
CA LEU A 461 37.46 -20.35 -41.59
C LEU A 461 38.98 -20.27 -41.44
N ALA A 462 39.48 -19.48 -40.48
CA ALA A 462 40.91 -19.37 -40.21
C ALA A 462 41.49 -20.69 -39.69
N TYR A 463 40.80 -21.36 -38.77
CA TYR A 463 41.21 -22.63 -38.21
C TYR A 463 41.27 -23.74 -39.29
N ASN A 464 40.26 -23.80 -40.17
CA ASN A 464 40.26 -24.71 -41.32
C ASN A 464 41.44 -24.42 -42.25
N PHE A 465 41.61 -23.16 -42.65
CA PHE A 465 42.63 -22.77 -43.64
C PHE A 465 44.06 -23.03 -43.18
N PHE A 466 44.41 -22.75 -41.92
CA PHE A 466 45.80 -22.87 -41.45
C PHE A 466 46.17 -24.24 -40.89
N PHE A 467 45.25 -24.92 -40.20
CA PHE A 467 45.59 -26.09 -39.38
C PHE A 467 44.98 -27.40 -39.88
N THR A 468 44.07 -27.37 -40.86
CA THR A 468 43.44 -28.60 -41.41
C THR A 468 44.14 -29.03 -42.69
N THR A 469 44.34 -30.34 -42.88
CA THR A 469 44.96 -30.88 -44.11
C THR A 469 43.95 -31.07 -45.24
N PRO A 470 44.27 -30.68 -46.50
CA PRO A 470 45.51 -30.01 -46.94
C PRO A 470 45.62 -28.55 -46.46
N TYR A 471 46.80 -28.18 -45.94
CA TYR A 471 47.05 -26.84 -45.40
C TYR A 471 46.90 -25.75 -46.45
N PHE A 472 46.48 -24.56 -46.01
CA PHE A 472 46.20 -23.39 -46.85
C PHE A 472 45.09 -23.64 -47.90
N SER A 473 44.19 -24.56 -47.60
CA SER A 473 43.02 -24.88 -48.41
C SER A 473 41.77 -24.88 -47.55
N PHE A 474 40.62 -24.62 -48.18
CA PHE A 474 39.31 -24.81 -47.53
C PHE A 474 38.75 -26.22 -47.75
N ALA A 475 39.42 -27.05 -48.55
CA ALA A 475 39.03 -28.44 -48.78
C ALA A 475 39.41 -29.30 -47.58
N VAL A 476 38.47 -30.09 -47.06
CA VAL A 476 38.72 -31.01 -45.94
C VAL A 476 38.81 -32.43 -46.49
N ALA A 477 40.00 -33.01 -46.47
CA ALA A 477 40.24 -34.34 -47.07
C ALA A 477 40.17 -35.50 -46.06
N GLN A 478 40.36 -35.23 -44.77
CA GLN A 478 40.36 -36.25 -43.70
C GLN A 478 39.08 -36.19 -42.86
N GLU A 479 38.47 -37.34 -42.60
CA GLU A 479 37.24 -37.47 -41.81
C GLU A 479 37.41 -36.96 -40.36
N GLU A 480 38.59 -37.19 -39.75
CA GLU A 480 38.90 -36.72 -38.38
C GLU A 480 38.87 -35.19 -38.25
N SER A 481 39.24 -34.47 -39.31
CA SER A 481 39.24 -33.02 -39.33
C SER A 481 37.83 -32.42 -39.39
N VAL A 482 36.89 -33.12 -40.03
CA VAL A 482 35.47 -32.71 -40.09
C VAL A 482 34.85 -32.75 -38.69
N ALA A 483 35.15 -33.79 -37.91
CA ALA A 483 34.66 -33.92 -36.54
C ALA A 483 35.18 -32.79 -35.64
N ALA A 484 36.48 -32.47 -35.71
CA ALA A 484 37.08 -31.38 -34.94
C ALA A 484 36.48 -30.00 -35.31
N LEU A 485 36.25 -29.76 -36.60
CA LEU A 485 35.62 -28.53 -37.12
C LEU A 485 34.17 -28.37 -36.64
N LEU A 486 33.39 -29.46 -36.64
CA LEU A 486 32.02 -29.47 -36.13
C LEU A 486 31.97 -29.22 -34.61
N VAL A 487 32.82 -29.90 -33.84
CA VAL A 487 32.92 -29.71 -32.39
C VAL A 487 33.35 -28.28 -32.06
N PHE A 488 34.31 -27.72 -32.79
CA PHE A 488 34.71 -26.33 -32.64
C PHE A 488 33.55 -25.37 -32.93
N LEU A 489 32.84 -25.55 -34.05
CA LEU A 489 31.72 -24.69 -34.44
C LEU A 489 30.61 -24.70 -33.38
N VAL A 490 30.22 -25.90 -32.91
CA VAL A 490 29.22 -26.06 -31.85
C VAL A 490 29.70 -25.41 -30.55
N SER A 491 30.96 -25.66 -30.16
CA SER A 491 31.55 -25.07 -28.94
C SER A 491 31.66 -23.55 -29.02
N ALA A 492 31.99 -22.98 -30.18
CA ALA A 492 32.11 -21.55 -30.41
C ALA A 492 30.76 -20.85 -30.34
N VAL A 493 29.73 -21.42 -30.98
CA VAL A 493 28.35 -20.91 -30.93
C VAL A 493 27.79 -21.02 -29.51
N PHE A 494 28.02 -22.16 -28.84
CA PHE A 494 27.56 -22.36 -27.45
C PHE A 494 28.24 -21.38 -26.48
N THR A 495 29.56 -21.26 -26.54
CA THR A 495 30.32 -20.32 -25.69
C THR A 495 29.93 -18.87 -25.96
N GLY A 496 29.78 -18.49 -27.24
CA GLY A 496 29.37 -17.16 -27.65
C GLY A 496 27.95 -16.77 -27.22
N THR A 497 27.00 -17.71 -27.31
CA THR A 497 25.61 -17.50 -26.86
C THR A 497 25.52 -17.38 -25.34
N LEU A 498 26.22 -18.24 -24.60
CA LEU A 498 26.28 -18.20 -23.14
C LEU A 498 26.88 -16.88 -22.63
N ALA A 499 28.01 -16.46 -23.19
CA ALA A 499 28.66 -15.21 -22.83
C ALA A 499 27.79 -13.97 -23.09
N SER A 500 27.12 -13.96 -24.24
CA SER A 500 26.18 -12.91 -24.62
C SER A 500 24.94 -12.88 -23.72
N ARG A 501 24.47 -14.03 -23.23
CA ARG A 501 23.38 -14.12 -22.25
C ARG A 501 23.82 -13.61 -20.88
N LEU A 502 24.96 -14.08 -20.37
CA LEU A 502 25.50 -13.66 -19.07
C LEU A 502 25.75 -12.15 -19.01
N LYS A 503 26.31 -11.57 -20.07
CA LYS A 503 26.49 -10.11 -20.15
C LYS A 503 25.17 -9.36 -20.08
N ARG A 504 24.16 -9.78 -20.85
CA ARG A 504 22.84 -9.12 -20.84
C ARG A 504 22.19 -9.18 -19.46
N GLN A 505 22.36 -10.28 -18.74
CA GLN A 505 21.88 -10.43 -17.38
C GLN A 505 22.62 -9.51 -16.40
N VAL A 506 23.95 -9.37 -16.51
CA VAL A 506 24.72 -8.43 -15.68
C VAL A 506 24.35 -6.97 -16.00
N GLU A 507 24.12 -6.64 -17.27
CA GLU A 507 23.70 -5.29 -17.68
C GLU A 507 22.29 -4.95 -17.18
N SER A 508 21.35 -5.90 -17.24
CA SER A 508 19.99 -5.68 -16.70
C SER A 508 19.99 -5.53 -15.18
N MET A 509 20.79 -6.34 -14.46
CA MET A 509 20.97 -6.21 -13.01
C MET A 509 21.58 -4.85 -12.63
N ARG A 510 22.59 -4.38 -13.36
CA ARG A 510 23.20 -3.06 -13.12
C ARG A 510 22.24 -1.92 -13.40
N ALA A 511 21.42 -2.04 -14.45
CA ALA A 511 20.39 -1.05 -14.75
C ALA A 511 19.31 -0.99 -13.65
N ALA A 512 18.89 -2.15 -13.14
CA ALA A 512 17.97 -2.24 -12.00
C ALA A 512 18.58 -1.61 -10.74
N GLN A 513 19.84 -1.95 -10.41
CA GLN A 513 20.54 -1.41 -9.25
C GLN A 513 20.64 0.13 -9.29
N ARG A 514 21.04 0.70 -10.44
CA ARG A 514 21.11 2.17 -10.61
C ARG A 514 19.75 2.85 -10.41
N ARG A 515 18.66 2.23 -10.89
CA ARG A 515 17.30 2.77 -10.69
C ARG A 515 16.94 2.81 -9.20
N THR A 516 17.24 1.75 -8.45
CA THR A 516 16.98 1.69 -7.01
C THR A 516 17.84 2.68 -6.23
N GLU A 517 19.11 2.82 -6.59
CA GLU A 517 20.03 3.78 -5.95
C GLU A 517 19.57 5.23 -6.13
N THR A 518 19.19 5.63 -7.34
CA THR A 518 18.66 6.97 -7.63
C THR A 518 17.39 7.27 -6.84
N LEU A 519 16.46 6.30 -6.73
CA LEU A 519 15.22 6.46 -5.95
C LEU A 519 15.50 6.54 -4.45
N TYR A 520 16.43 5.73 -3.94
CA TYR A 520 16.81 5.74 -2.53
C TYR A 520 17.49 7.06 -2.12
N ASP A 521 18.40 7.56 -2.95
CA ASP A 521 19.07 8.84 -2.71
C ASP A 521 18.09 10.01 -2.73
N PHE A 522 17.08 9.98 -3.60
CA PHE A 522 16.01 10.97 -3.65
C PHE A 522 15.16 10.93 -2.37
N ALA A 523 14.68 9.75 -1.99
CA ALA A 523 13.89 9.56 -0.76
C ALA A 523 14.66 10.02 0.50
N ARG A 524 15.95 9.70 0.59
CA ARG A 524 16.82 10.13 1.71
C ARG A 524 17.01 11.65 1.75
N LYS A 525 17.20 12.30 0.60
CA LYS A 525 17.32 13.77 0.52
C LYS A 525 16.04 14.45 0.99
N ILE A 526 14.87 14.02 0.51
CA ILE A 526 13.57 14.59 0.94
C ILE A 526 13.35 14.40 2.45
N ALA A 527 13.69 13.22 2.98
CA ALA A 527 13.49 12.93 4.40
C ALA A 527 14.29 13.86 5.33
N SER A 528 15.45 14.35 4.89
CA SER A 528 16.36 15.21 5.68
C SER A 528 15.98 16.70 5.70
N VAL A 529 15.05 17.12 4.85
CA VAL A 529 14.67 18.53 4.69
C VAL A 529 13.55 18.90 5.68
N SER A 530 13.71 20.05 6.34
CA SER A 530 12.79 20.52 7.39
C SER A 530 11.77 21.56 6.91
N LYS A 531 11.85 22.06 5.66
CA LYS A 531 10.94 23.06 5.10
C LYS A 531 10.23 22.50 3.87
N ALA A 532 8.93 22.81 3.74
CA ALA A 532 8.14 22.35 2.61
C ALA A 532 8.69 22.88 1.27
N ASP A 533 9.09 24.16 1.21
CA ASP A 533 9.61 24.78 0.00
C ASP A 533 10.87 24.09 -0.54
N ASP A 534 11.77 23.69 0.35
CA ASP A 534 13.01 22.99 -0.01
C ASP A 534 12.73 21.60 -0.59
N VAL A 535 11.70 20.89 -0.06
CA VAL A 535 11.22 19.60 -0.61
C VAL A 535 10.62 19.80 -1.99
N LEU A 536 9.76 20.81 -2.16
CA LEU A 536 9.11 21.11 -3.43
C LEU A 536 10.15 21.52 -4.50
N TRP A 537 11.15 22.30 -4.13
CA TRP A 537 12.24 22.67 -5.04
C TRP A 537 13.05 21.44 -5.47
N ALA A 538 13.44 20.58 -4.51
CA ALA A 538 14.18 19.36 -4.81
C ALA A 538 13.39 18.41 -5.71
N ALA A 539 12.07 18.33 -5.51
CA ALA A 539 11.16 17.55 -6.35
C ALA A 539 11.11 18.08 -7.79
N ALA A 540 10.86 19.37 -7.99
CA ALA A 540 10.83 19.99 -9.32
C ALA A 540 12.19 19.80 -10.04
N ALA A 541 13.30 20.07 -9.36
CA ALA A 541 14.63 19.86 -9.93
C ALA A 541 14.88 18.40 -10.34
N HIS A 542 14.52 17.44 -9.47
CA HIS A 542 14.72 16.02 -9.74
C HIS A 542 13.87 15.51 -10.92
N ILE A 543 12.60 15.92 -10.99
CA ILE A 543 11.70 15.56 -12.10
C ILE A 543 12.24 16.09 -13.41
N ALA A 544 12.60 17.37 -13.46
CA ALA A 544 13.12 18.01 -14.67
C ALA A 544 14.43 17.37 -15.15
N MET A 545 15.37 17.08 -14.24
CA MET A 545 16.65 16.44 -14.58
C MET A 545 16.48 14.98 -15.04
N THR A 546 15.61 14.22 -14.37
CA THR A 546 15.45 12.78 -14.64
C THR A 546 14.68 12.53 -15.93
N LEU A 547 13.65 13.35 -16.19
CA LEU A 547 12.78 13.22 -17.35
C LEU A 547 13.19 14.12 -18.52
N ASN A 548 14.25 14.93 -18.36
CA ASN A 548 14.69 15.92 -19.34
C ASN A 548 13.54 16.81 -19.82
N CYS A 549 12.73 17.28 -18.88
CA CYS A 549 11.51 18.05 -19.10
C CYS A 549 11.57 19.38 -18.34
N ARG A 550 10.58 20.25 -18.58
CA ARG A 550 10.30 21.36 -17.67
C ARG A 550 9.28 20.88 -16.64
N SER A 551 9.49 21.19 -15.37
CA SER A 551 8.56 20.86 -14.31
C SER A 551 8.21 22.07 -13.47
N LEU A 552 7.02 22.06 -12.89
CA LEU A 552 6.55 23.06 -11.94
C LEU A 552 5.67 22.41 -10.88
N ILE A 553 5.55 23.08 -9.74
CA ILE A 553 4.68 22.66 -8.64
C ILE A 553 3.78 23.83 -8.29
N LEU A 554 2.47 23.53 -8.26
CA LEU A 554 1.41 24.44 -7.89
C LEU A 554 0.81 24.01 -6.55
N MET A 555 0.61 24.96 -5.65
CA MET A 555 -0.04 24.73 -4.36
C MET A 555 -1.26 25.64 -4.23
N PRO A 556 -2.32 25.22 -3.54
CA PRO A 556 -3.52 26.03 -3.36
C PRO A 556 -3.27 27.20 -2.39
N ASP A 557 -3.79 28.38 -2.74
CA ASP A 557 -3.95 29.51 -1.82
C ASP A 557 -5.08 29.23 -0.79
N ALA A 558 -5.30 30.15 0.15
CA ALA A 558 -6.38 30.03 1.14
C ALA A 558 -7.80 29.99 0.51
N GLY A 559 -7.94 30.39 -0.76
CA GLY A 559 -9.17 30.33 -1.55
C GLY A 559 -9.26 29.12 -2.48
N GLY A 560 -8.29 28.20 -2.46
CA GLY A 560 -8.24 27.00 -3.30
C GLY A 560 -7.80 27.24 -4.75
N ARG A 561 -7.28 28.42 -5.08
CA ARG A 561 -6.68 28.70 -6.39
C ARG A 561 -5.22 28.28 -6.38
N LEU A 562 -4.80 27.61 -7.44
CA LEU A 562 -3.43 27.14 -7.58
C LEU A 562 -2.47 28.28 -7.93
N GLU A 563 -1.42 28.44 -7.12
CA GLU A 563 -0.31 29.35 -7.38
C GLU A 563 0.98 28.56 -7.56
N GLN A 564 1.85 29.04 -8.46
CA GLN A 564 3.14 28.42 -8.70
C GLN A 564 4.10 28.73 -7.54
N VAL A 565 4.53 27.68 -6.83
CA VAL A 565 5.48 27.80 -5.72
C VAL A 565 6.89 27.47 -6.19
N GLN A 566 7.06 26.51 -7.12
CA GLN A 566 8.36 26.09 -7.63
C GLN A 566 8.33 25.75 -9.13
N GLY A 567 9.47 25.91 -9.81
CA GLY A 567 9.63 25.57 -11.23
C GLY A 567 11.09 25.29 -11.60
N HIS A 568 11.32 24.28 -12.44
CA HIS A 568 12.66 23.91 -12.92
C HIS A 568 12.67 23.49 -14.39
N PRO A 569 13.52 24.08 -15.25
CA PRO A 569 14.23 25.35 -15.04
C PRO A 569 13.27 26.48 -14.66
N SER A 570 13.73 27.57 -14.04
CA SER A 570 12.88 28.67 -13.56
C SER A 570 11.85 29.09 -14.63
N ILE A 571 10.57 29.06 -14.27
CA ILE A 571 9.45 29.39 -15.15
C ILE A 571 8.85 30.70 -14.65
N GLU A 572 9.21 31.80 -15.30
CA GLU A 572 8.75 33.15 -14.95
C GLU A 572 7.50 33.57 -15.75
N GLU A 573 7.29 32.94 -16.91
CA GLU A 573 6.06 33.10 -17.70
C GLU A 573 4.95 32.24 -17.08
N GLY A 574 3.85 32.88 -16.68
CA GLY A 574 2.68 32.18 -16.15
C GLY A 574 2.09 31.18 -17.14
N LEU A 575 1.24 30.27 -16.63
CA LEU A 575 0.59 29.26 -17.46
C LEU A 575 -0.44 29.88 -18.40
N ASP A 576 -0.65 29.28 -19.58
CA ASP A 576 -1.77 29.63 -20.45
C ASP A 576 -3.08 29.31 -19.71
N PRO A 577 -4.16 30.11 -19.85
CA PRO A 577 -5.47 29.82 -19.27
C PRO A 577 -5.95 28.37 -19.45
N LYS A 578 -5.61 27.72 -20.58
CA LYS A 578 -5.95 26.30 -20.81
C LYS A 578 -5.18 25.34 -19.90
N ASP A 579 -3.91 25.65 -19.63
CA ASP A 579 -3.06 24.88 -18.74
C ASP A 579 -3.46 25.12 -17.27
N GLU A 580 -3.82 26.34 -16.90
CA GLU A 580 -4.38 26.66 -15.58
C GLU A 580 -5.67 25.88 -15.29
N MET A 581 -6.58 25.80 -16.27
CA MET A 581 -7.80 24.99 -16.14
C MET A 581 -7.50 23.50 -15.97
N ALA A 582 -6.50 22.97 -16.68
CA ALA A 582 -6.07 21.58 -16.54
C ALA A 582 -5.44 21.31 -15.17
N ALA A 583 -4.62 22.22 -14.68
CA ALA A 583 -4.06 22.15 -13.33
C ALA A 583 -5.17 22.18 -12.25
N GLN A 584 -6.10 23.12 -12.35
CA GLN A 584 -7.20 23.26 -11.40
C GLN A 584 -8.12 22.04 -11.42
N TRP A 585 -8.38 21.47 -12.60
CA TRP A 585 -9.12 20.21 -12.72
C TRP A 585 -8.38 19.10 -11.99
N ALA A 586 -7.08 18.95 -12.24
CA ALA A 586 -6.29 17.88 -11.63
C ALA A 586 -6.31 17.95 -10.10
N PHE A 587 -6.20 19.15 -9.53
CA PHE A 587 -6.33 19.38 -8.10
C PHE A 587 -7.72 19.04 -7.57
N THR A 588 -8.77 19.59 -8.20
CA THR A 588 -10.14 19.51 -7.66
C THR A 588 -10.74 18.11 -7.80
N LYS A 589 -10.37 17.38 -8.86
CA LYS A 589 -10.86 16.02 -9.13
C LYS A 589 -9.92 14.93 -8.65
N ASN A 590 -8.72 15.29 -8.21
CA ASN A 590 -7.67 14.35 -7.82
C ASN A 590 -7.37 13.32 -8.94
N GLU A 591 -7.33 13.80 -10.19
CA GLU A 591 -7.10 12.98 -11.38
C GLU A 591 -6.12 13.68 -12.33
N PRO A 592 -5.19 12.97 -13.00
CA PRO A 592 -4.29 13.60 -13.96
C PRO A 592 -5.05 14.25 -15.14
N ALA A 593 -4.60 15.43 -15.56
CA ALA A 593 -5.21 16.17 -16.68
C ALA A 593 -4.15 16.80 -17.59
N GLY A 594 -4.55 17.15 -18.81
CA GLY A 594 -3.70 17.81 -19.78
C GLY A 594 -3.03 16.88 -20.79
N ALA A 595 -1.83 17.23 -21.24
CA ALA A 595 -1.14 16.58 -22.35
C ALA A 595 -0.99 15.06 -22.16
N GLY A 596 -1.59 14.28 -23.07
CA GLY A 596 -1.54 12.82 -23.06
C GLY A 596 -2.57 12.13 -22.15
N THR A 597 -3.46 12.88 -21.51
CA THR A 597 -4.64 12.35 -20.80
C THR A 597 -5.90 12.48 -21.65
N ASP A 598 -7.00 11.85 -21.23
CA ASP A 598 -8.30 11.99 -21.90
C ASP A 598 -9.05 13.27 -21.46
N THR A 599 -8.57 13.93 -20.40
CA THR A 599 -9.20 15.12 -19.79
C THR A 599 -8.39 16.37 -20.10
N LEU A 600 -9.00 17.31 -20.81
CA LEU A 600 -8.33 18.54 -21.30
C LEU A 600 -7.04 18.26 -22.12
N PRO A 601 -7.06 17.34 -23.11
CA PRO A 601 -5.86 16.90 -23.85
C PRO A 601 -5.19 18.02 -24.67
N THR A 602 -5.88 19.13 -24.89
CA THR A 602 -5.38 20.28 -25.66
C THR A 602 -4.34 21.09 -24.90
N ALA A 603 -4.25 20.94 -23.57
CA ALA A 603 -3.22 21.56 -22.74
C ALA A 603 -1.80 21.16 -23.20
N ALA A 604 -0.84 22.06 -23.03
CA ALA A 604 0.56 21.78 -23.35
C ALA A 604 1.24 20.96 -22.25
N TRP A 605 0.81 21.15 -21.01
CA TRP A 605 1.36 20.51 -19.81
C TRP A 605 0.57 19.27 -19.41
N LEU A 606 1.24 18.28 -18.84
CA LEU A 606 0.63 17.17 -18.11
C LEU A 606 0.64 17.54 -16.62
N PHE A 607 -0.52 17.55 -16.00
CA PHE A 607 -0.71 17.83 -14.58
C PHE A 607 -1.08 16.56 -13.82
N VAL A 608 -0.34 16.28 -12.75
CA VAL A 608 -0.56 15.15 -11.84
C VAL A 608 -0.81 15.70 -10.44
N PRO A 609 -1.93 15.35 -9.79
CA PRO A 609 -2.19 15.81 -8.42
C PRO A 609 -1.15 15.24 -7.46
N LEU A 610 -0.74 16.00 -6.45
CA LEU A 610 -0.01 15.48 -5.30
C LEU A 610 -1.04 14.93 -4.31
N ALA A 611 -1.39 13.65 -4.43
CA ALA A 611 -2.49 13.05 -3.68
C ALA A 611 -2.05 12.48 -2.34
N THR A 612 -2.90 12.64 -1.32
CA THR A 612 -2.78 12.00 -0.01
C THR A 612 -4.09 11.29 0.32
N ALA A 613 -4.15 10.56 1.44
CA ALA A 613 -5.39 9.95 1.91
C ALA A 613 -6.51 10.99 2.18
N GLN A 614 -6.15 12.26 2.41
CA GLN A 614 -7.06 13.36 2.68
C GLN A 614 -7.49 14.13 1.42
N GLY A 615 -6.89 13.83 0.26
CA GLY A 615 -7.11 14.50 -1.02
C GLY A 615 -5.84 15.11 -1.61
N ALA A 616 -5.99 15.84 -2.71
CA ALA A 616 -4.88 16.53 -3.36
C ALA A 616 -4.42 17.73 -2.52
N ILE A 617 -3.12 17.81 -2.24
CA ILE A 617 -2.51 18.95 -1.52
C ILE A 617 -1.88 19.98 -2.46
N GLY A 618 -1.69 19.61 -3.73
CA GLY A 618 -1.07 20.43 -4.77
C GLY A 618 -1.07 19.69 -6.10
N VAL A 619 -0.38 20.22 -7.10
CA VAL A 619 -0.27 19.64 -8.44
C VAL A 619 1.14 19.80 -8.99
N VAL A 620 1.68 18.74 -9.60
CA VAL A 620 2.91 18.78 -10.38
C VAL A 620 2.56 18.91 -11.86
N GLY A 621 3.12 19.93 -12.52
CA GLY A 621 3.05 20.09 -13.97
C GLY A 621 4.35 19.66 -14.62
N VAL A 622 4.28 18.90 -15.72
CA VAL A 622 5.43 18.58 -16.57
C VAL A 622 5.16 18.89 -18.04
N TRP A 623 6.17 19.45 -18.69
CA TRP A 623 6.14 19.78 -20.11
C TRP A 623 7.35 19.19 -20.82
N PHE A 624 7.07 18.48 -21.90
CA PHE A 624 8.08 17.83 -22.74
C PHE A 624 8.16 18.52 -24.09
N ARG A 625 9.37 18.65 -24.64
CA ARG A 625 9.57 19.12 -26.02
C ARG A 625 8.93 18.18 -27.04
N ASP A 626 8.99 16.88 -26.78
CA ASP A 626 8.35 15.83 -27.58
C ASP A 626 7.11 15.31 -26.85
N ARG A 627 5.92 15.56 -27.41
CA ARG A 627 4.64 15.14 -26.83
C ARG A 627 4.48 13.62 -26.76
N SER A 628 5.26 12.83 -27.48
CA SER A 628 5.20 11.36 -27.36
C SER A 628 5.71 10.86 -26.01
N GLN A 629 6.51 11.66 -25.29
CA GLN A 629 7.09 11.29 -23.99
C GLN A 629 6.07 11.33 -22.85
N THR A 630 5.03 12.17 -22.91
CA THR A 630 3.94 12.17 -21.89
C THR A 630 3.08 10.90 -21.92
N LEU A 631 3.15 10.16 -23.03
CA LEU A 631 2.44 8.88 -23.23
C LEU A 631 3.27 7.67 -22.80
N ASP A 632 4.52 7.86 -22.37
CA ASP A 632 5.40 6.78 -21.97
C ASP A 632 5.05 6.22 -20.57
N PRO A 633 4.80 4.90 -20.41
CA PRO A 633 4.46 4.31 -19.12
C PRO A 633 5.57 4.35 -18.08
N GLU A 634 6.85 4.30 -18.48
CA GLU A 634 7.98 4.39 -17.54
C GLU A 634 8.03 5.80 -16.94
N THR A 635 7.86 6.81 -17.79
CA THR A 635 7.71 8.22 -17.38
C THR A 635 6.54 8.42 -16.41
N ARG A 636 5.36 7.85 -16.68
CA ARG A 636 4.21 7.94 -15.76
C ARG A 636 4.45 7.25 -14.42
N ARG A 637 5.03 6.05 -14.43
CA ARG A 637 5.35 5.32 -13.18
C ARG A 637 6.34 6.10 -12.32
N LEU A 638 7.34 6.72 -12.95
CA LEU A 638 8.29 7.57 -12.24
C LEU A 638 7.58 8.80 -11.65
N LEU A 639 6.70 9.46 -12.42
CA LEU A 639 5.94 10.61 -11.93
C LEU A 639 5.05 10.25 -10.74
N THR A 640 4.31 9.14 -10.79
CA THR A 640 3.49 8.67 -9.65
C THR A 640 4.37 8.30 -8.44
N ALA A 641 5.51 7.65 -8.65
CA ALA A 641 6.41 7.32 -7.54
C ALA A 641 7.01 8.58 -6.87
N VAL A 642 7.34 9.60 -7.65
CA VAL A 642 7.83 10.88 -7.13
C VAL A 642 6.70 11.67 -6.47
N GLU A 643 5.51 11.68 -7.08
CA GLU A 643 4.29 12.27 -6.52
C GLU A 643 3.99 11.73 -5.13
N ASP A 644 3.89 10.41 -4.96
CA ASP A 644 3.60 9.76 -3.68
C ASP A 644 4.60 10.18 -2.60
N GLN A 645 5.90 10.17 -2.92
CA GLN A 645 6.95 10.55 -1.97
C GLN A 645 6.89 12.03 -1.59
N VAL A 646 6.61 12.91 -2.55
CA VAL A 646 6.51 14.35 -2.33
C VAL A 646 5.25 14.69 -1.54
N ALA A 647 4.12 14.10 -1.89
CA ALA A 647 2.84 14.32 -1.22
C ALA A 647 2.93 13.95 0.28
N VAL A 648 3.45 12.75 0.59
CA VAL A 648 3.65 12.29 1.97
C VAL A 648 4.63 13.21 2.73
N ALA A 649 5.73 13.63 2.10
CA ALA A 649 6.71 14.48 2.76
C ALA A 649 6.15 15.88 3.10
N VAL A 650 5.42 16.49 2.17
CA VAL A 650 4.80 17.81 2.36
C VAL A 650 3.67 17.73 3.38
N GLU A 651 2.83 16.70 3.34
CA GLU A 651 1.79 16.46 4.34
C GLU A 651 2.38 16.31 5.74
N ARG A 652 3.44 15.50 5.88
CA ARG A 652 4.16 15.33 7.16
C ARG A 652 4.67 16.67 7.70
N LEU A 653 5.25 17.51 6.84
CA LEU A 653 5.76 18.83 7.25
C LEU A 653 4.63 19.79 7.63
N LYS A 654 3.51 19.76 6.92
CA LYS A 654 2.32 20.54 7.25
C LYS A 654 1.73 20.12 8.60
N LEU A 655 1.53 18.82 8.82
CA LEU A 655 1.03 18.28 10.08
C LEU A 655 1.97 18.59 11.26
N ALA A 656 3.29 18.54 11.04
CA ALA A 656 4.26 18.93 12.06
C ALA A 656 4.17 20.42 12.41
N SER A 657 3.97 21.29 11.42
CA SER A 657 3.76 22.72 11.61
C SER A 657 2.45 23.01 12.35
N ASP A 658 1.35 22.37 11.95
CA ASP A 658 0.03 22.54 12.58
C ASP A 658 0.05 22.07 14.04
N LEU A 659 0.73 20.95 14.33
CA LEU A 659 0.92 20.46 15.69
C LEU A 659 1.74 21.44 16.54
N ALA A 660 2.80 22.03 15.99
CA ALA A 660 3.61 23.03 16.68
C ALA A 660 2.78 24.28 17.01
N ALA A 661 1.98 24.77 16.06
CA ALA A 661 1.09 25.92 16.28
C ALA A 661 0.00 25.61 17.33
N SER A 662 -0.62 24.42 17.27
CA SER A 662 -1.62 23.99 18.24
C SER A 662 -1.05 23.87 19.66
N ARG A 663 0.18 23.34 19.81
CA ARG A 663 0.88 23.28 21.10
C ARG A 663 1.13 24.68 21.67
N LEU A 664 1.62 25.61 20.85
CA LEU A 664 1.84 27.00 21.27
C LEU A 664 0.54 27.65 21.77
N ALA A 665 -0.57 27.43 21.04
CA ALA A 665 -1.89 27.93 21.44
C ALA A 665 -2.38 27.29 22.75
N ALA A 666 -2.22 25.98 22.91
CA ALA A 666 -2.61 25.27 24.13
C ALA A 666 -1.78 25.69 25.36
N GLU A 667 -0.48 25.92 25.19
CA GLU A 667 0.39 26.45 26.25
C GLU A 667 -0.04 27.86 26.65
N SER A 668 -0.34 28.72 25.67
CA SER A 668 -0.87 30.07 25.92
C SER A 668 -2.18 30.04 26.73
N GLU A 669 -3.13 29.18 26.36
CA GLU A 669 -4.41 29.07 27.07
C GLU A 669 -4.25 28.47 28.48
N LYS A 670 -3.33 27.52 28.65
CA LYS A 670 -2.99 26.95 29.96
C LYS A 670 -2.40 28.02 30.89
N LEU A 671 -1.48 28.85 30.37
CA LEU A 671 -0.91 29.99 31.11
C LEU A 671 -2.01 31.00 31.48
N ARG A 672 -2.89 31.35 30.54
CA ARG A 672 -4.03 32.24 30.78
C ARG A 672 -4.94 31.73 31.90
N SER A 673 -5.29 30.44 31.86
CA SER A 673 -6.15 29.80 32.86
C SER A 673 -5.49 29.73 34.23
N ALA A 674 -4.20 29.39 34.30
CA ALA A 674 -3.44 29.37 35.54
C ALA A 674 -3.36 30.76 36.20
N LEU A 675 -3.13 31.80 35.40
CA LEU A 675 -3.12 33.19 35.86
C LEU A 675 -4.48 33.62 36.40
N LEU A 676 -5.58 33.35 35.67
CA LEU A 676 -6.94 33.71 36.11
C LEU A 676 -7.34 33.01 37.42
N ASN A 677 -6.97 31.75 37.60
CA ASN A 677 -7.24 31.00 38.83
C ASN A 677 -6.45 31.56 40.02
N SER A 678 -5.16 31.87 39.83
CA SER A 678 -4.33 32.49 40.87
C SER A 678 -4.89 33.85 41.29
N VAL A 679 -5.22 34.71 40.31
CA VAL A 679 -5.79 36.04 40.57
C VAL A 679 -7.12 35.94 41.32
N SER A 680 -7.98 35.00 40.95
CA SER A 680 -9.26 34.79 41.63
C SER A 680 -9.08 34.40 43.11
N HIS A 681 -8.11 33.56 43.42
CA HIS A 681 -7.78 33.15 44.79
C HIS A 681 -7.22 34.34 45.61
N ASP A 682 -6.31 35.10 45.01
CA ASP A 682 -5.63 36.21 45.67
C ASP A 682 -6.55 37.42 45.89
N LEU A 683 -7.61 37.58 45.09
CA LEU A 683 -8.68 38.56 45.33
C LEU A 683 -9.70 38.07 46.38
N ARG A 684 -10.00 36.77 46.43
CA ARG A 684 -11.03 36.21 47.33
C ARG A 684 -10.61 36.28 48.80
N THR A 685 -9.35 35.98 49.11
CA THR A 685 -8.82 35.95 50.48
C THR A 685 -8.97 37.28 51.25
N PRO A 686 -8.49 38.43 50.72
CA PRO A 686 -8.70 39.73 51.36
C PRO A 686 -10.18 40.11 51.41
N LEU A 687 -10.97 39.81 50.36
CA LEU A 687 -12.39 40.13 50.31
C LEU A 687 -13.20 39.40 51.39
N VAL A 688 -12.92 38.11 51.63
CA VAL A 688 -13.55 37.33 52.71
C VAL A 688 -13.22 37.92 54.08
N SER A 689 -11.98 38.40 54.27
CA SER A 689 -11.55 39.03 55.53
C SER A 689 -12.25 40.38 55.76
N VAL A 690 -12.41 41.20 54.70
CA VAL A 690 -13.18 42.45 54.75
C VAL A 690 -14.65 42.18 55.09
N ILE A 691 -15.28 41.21 54.40
CA ILE A 691 -16.67 40.84 54.64
C ILE A 691 -16.85 40.31 56.07
N GLY A 692 -15.98 39.42 56.54
CA GLY A 692 -16.05 38.87 57.90
C GLY A 692 -15.91 39.94 58.98
N ALA A 693 -14.98 40.88 58.81
CA ALA A 693 -14.81 41.98 59.75
C ALA A 693 -16.00 42.94 59.76
N LEU A 694 -16.59 43.24 58.60
CA LEU A 694 -17.78 44.10 58.49
C LEU A 694 -19.05 43.41 58.97
N SER A 695 -19.24 42.11 58.70
CA SER A 695 -20.35 41.31 59.22
C SER A 695 -20.31 41.22 60.74
N GLY A 696 -19.12 40.99 61.33
CA GLY A 696 -18.96 41.00 62.79
C GLY A 696 -19.26 42.35 63.43
N LEU A 697 -19.06 43.46 62.71
CA LEU A 697 -19.47 44.80 63.15
C LEU A 697 -20.97 45.07 62.97
N ALA A 698 -21.61 44.43 61.97
CA ALA A 698 -23.02 44.63 61.64
C ALA A 698 -23.96 43.76 62.50
N GLU A 699 -23.51 42.57 62.91
CA GLU A 699 -24.24 41.64 63.77
C GLU A 699 -24.02 41.90 65.27
N ASP A 700 -23.24 42.92 65.62
CA ASP A 700 -22.94 43.28 67.01
C ASP A 700 -24.07 44.09 67.68
N ASP A 701 -24.83 43.41 68.54
CA ASP A 701 -25.89 43.98 69.40
C ASP A 701 -25.34 44.67 70.67
N GLY A 702 -24.14 45.27 70.58
CA GLY A 702 -23.48 45.99 71.67
C GLY A 702 -22.61 45.12 72.60
N ALA A 703 -22.22 43.93 72.16
CA ALA A 703 -21.42 42.97 72.92
C ALA A 703 -19.91 43.15 72.73
N LEU A 704 -19.44 43.73 71.61
CA LEU A 704 -18.03 43.93 71.35
C LEU A 704 -17.45 45.10 72.15
N ARG A 705 -16.23 44.93 72.66
CA ARG A 705 -15.52 46.02 73.35
C ARG A 705 -15.11 47.09 72.34
N PRO A 706 -14.94 48.36 72.77
CA PRO A 706 -14.50 49.46 71.89
C PRO A 706 -13.12 49.23 71.24
N GLU A 707 -12.32 48.33 71.80
CA GLU A 707 -11.01 47.91 71.27
C GLU A 707 -11.18 46.92 70.13
N ASP A 708 -11.97 45.87 70.33
CA ASP A 708 -12.28 44.85 69.31
C ASP A 708 -12.98 45.48 68.08
N ARG A 709 -13.86 46.47 68.32
CA ARG A 709 -14.52 47.24 67.25
C ARG A 709 -13.53 48.04 66.40
N ARG A 710 -12.51 48.63 67.03
CA ARG A 710 -11.42 49.34 66.32
C ARG A 710 -10.53 48.39 65.54
N GLU A 711 -10.26 47.21 66.08
CA GLU A 711 -9.45 46.18 65.42
C GLU A 711 -10.14 45.59 64.18
N LEU A 712 -11.45 45.33 64.23
CA LEU A 712 -12.23 44.87 63.07
C LEU A 712 -12.26 45.93 61.96
N VAL A 713 -12.46 47.21 62.32
CA VAL A 713 -12.39 48.31 61.35
C VAL A 713 -11.00 48.43 60.73
N ALA A 714 -9.94 48.34 61.53
CA ALA A 714 -8.56 48.40 61.04
C ALA A 714 -8.26 47.24 60.08
N THR A 715 -8.67 46.02 60.43
CA THR A 715 -8.50 44.82 59.60
C THR A 715 -9.22 44.95 58.26
N ALA A 716 -10.47 45.40 58.25
CA ALA A 716 -11.22 45.64 57.03
C ALA A 716 -10.56 46.72 56.15
N LEU A 717 -10.05 47.79 56.76
CA LEU A 717 -9.40 48.88 56.03
C LEU A 717 -8.07 48.45 55.39
N ASP A 718 -7.27 47.67 56.10
CA ASP A 718 -5.98 47.19 55.61
C ASP A 718 -6.13 46.15 54.51
N GLU A 719 -7.07 45.20 54.65
CA GLU A 719 -7.35 44.24 53.58
C GLU A 719 -7.99 44.90 52.34
N ALA A 720 -8.83 45.93 52.50
CA ALA A 720 -9.35 46.71 51.38
C ALA A 720 -8.24 47.49 50.65
N ARG A 721 -7.30 48.10 51.39
CA ARG A 721 -6.12 48.76 50.80
C ARG A 721 -5.22 47.76 50.09
N ARG A 722 -5.03 46.58 50.67
CA ARG A 722 -4.24 45.49 50.09
C ARG A 722 -4.85 44.99 48.79
N LEU A 723 -6.17 44.75 48.76
CA LEU A 723 -6.92 44.40 47.56
C LEU A 723 -6.77 45.47 46.46
N ASN A 724 -6.90 46.75 46.81
CA ASN A 724 -6.75 47.85 45.85
C ASN A 724 -5.34 47.90 45.23
N ARG A 725 -4.28 47.71 46.04
CA ARG A 725 -2.90 47.58 45.52
C ARG A 725 -2.77 46.39 44.57
N PHE A 726 -3.40 45.26 44.90
CA PHE A 726 -3.34 44.05 44.09
C PHE A 726 -4.02 44.23 42.72
N VAL A 727 -5.20 44.84 42.68
CA VAL A 727 -5.92 45.17 41.44
C VAL A 727 -5.11 46.14 40.58
N GLN A 728 -4.47 47.13 41.19
CA GLN A 728 -3.63 48.09 40.47
C GLN A 728 -2.42 47.40 39.84
N ASN A 729 -1.72 46.53 40.59
CA ASN A 729 -0.59 45.76 40.08
C ASN A 729 -1.01 44.82 38.93
N LEU A 730 -2.21 44.23 38.98
CA LEU A 730 -2.74 43.40 37.91
C LEU A 730 -3.01 44.21 36.63
N LEU A 731 -3.61 45.40 36.75
CA LEU A 731 -3.85 46.31 35.63
C LEU A 731 -2.52 46.80 35.01
N ASP A 732 -1.50 47.04 35.82
CA ASP A 732 -0.18 47.42 35.32
C ASP A 732 0.52 46.24 34.60
N MET A 733 0.34 45.00 35.08
CA MET A 733 0.87 43.79 34.44
C MET A 733 0.18 43.49 33.10
N THR A 734 -1.14 43.65 33.01
CA THR A 734 -1.87 43.50 31.74
C THR A 734 -1.46 44.56 30.71
N ARG A 735 -1.23 45.80 31.13
CA ARG A 735 -0.68 46.87 30.27
C ARG A 735 0.73 46.55 29.74
N LEU A 736 1.56 45.88 30.53
CA LEU A 736 2.87 45.35 30.08
C LEU A 736 2.72 44.24 29.03
N GLY A 737 1.79 43.29 29.24
CA GLY A 737 1.59 42.12 28.37
C GLY A 737 1.07 42.43 26.97
N TYR A 738 0.25 43.47 26.80
CA TYR A 738 -0.26 43.89 25.48
C TYR A 738 0.69 44.84 24.71
N GLY A 739 1.92 45.05 25.19
CA GLY A 739 2.90 45.92 24.52
C GLY A 739 2.55 47.41 24.52
N ALA A 740 1.60 47.85 25.34
CA ALA A 740 1.07 49.22 25.35
C ALA A 740 1.95 50.23 26.12
N LEU A 741 3.11 49.80 26.65
CA LEU A 741 4.01 50.67 27.42
C LEU A 741 5.10 51.27 26.52
N THR A 742 4.94 52.56 26.21
CA THR A 742 5.98 53.37 25.57
C THR A 742 7.08 53.69 26.59
N LEU A 743 8.21 52.99 26.51
CA LEU A 743 9.37 53.23 27.36
C LEU A 743 10.00 54.59 27.05
N ARG A 744 9.83 55.57 27.92
CA ARG A 744 10.63 56.80 27.92
C ARG A 744 12.00 56.52 28.55
N ARG A 745 13.02 56.39 27.70
CA ARG A 745 14.41 56.26 28.15
C ARG A 745 15.00 57.64 28.40
N ALA A 746 15.34 57.91 29.65
CA ALA A 746 16.04 59.12 30.07
C ALA A 746 17.14 58.75 31.10
N PRO A 747 18.23 59.53 31.21
CA PRO A 747 19.19 59.37 32.29
C PRO A 747 18.51 59.64 33.64
N VAL A 748 18.74 58.76 34.64
CA VAL A 748 18.13 58.86 35.98
C VAL A 748 19.21 58.67 37.05
N ASP A 749 19.19 59.45 38.13
CA ASP A 749 20.10 59.26 39.27
C ASP A 749 19.67 58.01 40.07
N LEU A 750 20.59 57.05 40.20
CA LEU A 750 20.41 55.81 40.96
C LEU A 750 20.01 56.05 42.42
N ARG A 751 20.47 57.15 43.04
CA ARG A 751 20.13 57.49 44.43
C ARG A 751 18.65 57.81 44.59
N GLU A 752 18.03 58.42 43.58
CA GLU A 752 16.60 58.74 43.60
C GLU A 752 15.75 57.46 43.49
N ILE A 753 16.15 56.52 42.63
CA ILE A 753 15.48 55.22 42.48
C ILE A 753 15.55 54.43 43.80
N VAL A 754 16.74 54.31 44.38
CA VAL A 754 16.94 53.61 45.66
C VAL A 754 16.19 54.30 46.79
N GLY A 755 16.18 55.64 46.82
CA GLY A 755 15.41 56.42 47.80
C GLY A 755 13.91 56.17 47.72
N ARG A 756 13.33 56.17 46.51
CA ARG A 756 11.91 55.87 46.28
C ARG A 756 11.56 54.42 46.65
N ALA A 757 12.41 53.46 46.27
CA ALA A 757 12.22 52.05 46.63
C ALA A 757 12.25 51.84 48.16
N ARG A 758 13.20 52.48 48.86
CA ARG A 758 13.31 52.42 50.31
C ARG A 758 12.09 53.06 51.00
N ALA A 759 11.57 54.16 50.48
CA ALA A 759 10.37 54.81 51.00
C ALA A 759 9.10 53.96 50.77
N ALA A 760 9.01 53.24 49.64
CA ALA A 760 7.91 52.33 49.37
C ALA A 760 7.92 51.10 50.30
N LEU A 761 9.11 50.59 50.66
CA LEU A 761 9.29 49.48 51.61
C LEU A 761 9.10 49.88 53.08
N ALA A 762 9.16 51.18 53.40
CA ALA A 762 9.05 51.68 54.77
C ALA A 762 7.61 52.02 55.20
N ARG A 763 6.62 51.91 54.31
CA ARG A 763 5.20 52.08 54.67
C ARG A 763 4.62 50.71 55.08
N PRO A 764 3.96 50.62 56.26
CA PRO A 764 3.30 49.39 56.70
C PRO A 764 2.26 48.85 55.71
#